data_AF-A0A7J7VTB1-F1
#
_entry.id   AF-A0A7J7VTB1-F1
#
_cell.length_a   1.000
_cell.length_b   1.000
_cell.length_c   1.000
_cell.angle_alpha   90.00
_cell.angle_beta   90.00
_cell.angle_gamma   90.00
#
_symmetry.space_group_name_H-M   'P 1'
#
loop_
_entity.id
_entity.type
_entity.pdbx_description
1 polymer ?
#
loop_
_entity_poly.entity_id
_entity_poly.type
_entity_poly.pdbx_seq_one_letter_code
_entity_poly.pdbx_strand_id
1 'polypeptide(L)'
;MTPKIEDLPDHIEVNSGKFNPICKASGRPLPANEEMTLVKPDGTVLHPKDFNRTDRLSVATFTIHRILPPDSGVWVCSVNTVAGMVEEPFNISVKVLPKPLNAPNVIDTGHNFAVINISSEPYFGDGPIKSKKLLYKPVNHYEAWRHIQVTNEIVTLNYLEPRTEYELCVQLVRRGEGGEGHPGPVRRFTTASIGLPPPRGLNLLPKSQTTLNLTWQPIFPSSEDDFYVEVERRSVQMNSDQQNIKVPGNLTSVLLNNLHPREQYIVRARVNTKAQGEWSEDLTAWTLSDILPPQPENIKIFNITDSSAVISWTILDGYSISSIIIRYKVQGKSEDQHIDVKIKNVTITQYQLKGLEPQTMYQVEIFAENNIGSSNPAFSHELMTLSESQAPAELGGGKMLLIAILGSAGMTCLTVLLAFLIMLQLKRANVQRRMAQAFQNVREEPAVQFNSGTLALNRKAKNNPDPTIYPVLDWNDIKFQDVIGEGNFGQVLKARIKKDGLRMDAAIKRMKEYASKDDHRDFAGELEVLCKLGHHPNIINLLGACEHRGYLYLAIEYAPHGNLLDFLRKSRVLETDPAFAIANSTASTLSSQQLLHFAADVARGMDYLSQKQFIHRDLAARNILVGENYVAKIADFGLSRGQEVYVKKTMGRLPVRWMAIESLNYSVYTTNSDVWSYGVLLWEIVSLGGTPYCGMTCAELYEKLPQGYRLEKPLNCDDEVYDLMRQCWREKPYERPSFAQILVSLNRMLEERKTYVNTTLYEKFTYAGIDCSAEEAA
;
A
#
# COMPACT_ATOMS: atom_id res chain seq x y z
N MET A 1 -17.84 -44.52 -64.23
CA MET A 1 -18.86 -43.86 -63.37
C MET A 1 -18.78 -42.39 -63.72
N THR A 2 -19.91 -41.78 -64.11
CA THR A 2 -19.95 -40.35 -64.44
C THR A 2 -19.44 -39.53 -63.24
N PRO A 3 -18.72 -38.44 -63.48
CA PRO A 3 -18.24 -37.60 -62.41
C PRO A 3 -19.42 -36.97 -61.65
N LYS A 4 -19.25 -36.74 -60.35
CA LYS A 4 -20.20 -36.04 -59.50
C LYS A 4 -19.48 -35.00 -58.66
N ILE A 5 -20.00 -33.78 -58.63
CA ILE A 5 -19.50 -32.72 -57.76
C ILE A 5 -20.11 -32.91 -56.36
N GLU A 6 -19.28 -32.81 -55.33
CA GLU A 6 -19.65 -33.05 -53.93
C GLU A 6 -19.34 -31.83 -53.05
N ASP A 7 -20.15 -31.63 -52.01
CA ASP A 7 -20.02 -30.57 -51.01
C ASP A 7 -19.98 -29.12 -51.56
N LEU A 8 -20.57 -28.86 -52.73
CA LEU A 8 -20.67 -27.49 -53.26
C LEU A 8 -21.90 -26.80 -52.66
N PRO A 9 -21.73 -25.69 -51.90
CA PRO A 9 -22.87 -24.97 -51.33
C PRO A 9 -23.64 -24.19 -52.39
N ASP A 10 -24.97 -24.13 -52.29
CA ASP A 10 -25.84 -23.39 -53.22
C ASP A 10 -25.55 -21.88 -53.27
N HIS A 11 -25.10 -21.31 -52.14
CA HIS A 11 -24.80 -19.88 -52.00
C HIS A 11 -23.58 -19.64 -51.10
N ILE A 12 -22.71 -18.73 -51.55
CA ILE A 12 -21.54 -18.28 -50.79
C ILE A 12 -21.51 -16.74 -50.73
N GLU A 13 -21.47 -16.18 -49.53
CA GLU A 13 -21.19 -14.75 -49.30
C GLU A 13 -19.70 -14.55 -49.02
N VAL A 14 -19.04 -13.69 -49.80
CA VAL A 14 -17.60 -13.42 -49.67
C VAL A 14 -17.32 -11.92 -49.61
N ASN A 15 -16.25 -11.55 -48.92
CA ASN A 15 -15.75 -10.18 -48.91
C ASN A 15 -14.91 -9.90 -50.16
N SER A 16 -14.99 -8.69 -50.71
CA SER A 16 -14.10 -8.27 -51.78
C SER A 16 -12.63 -8.35 -51.31
N GLY A 17 -11.76 -8.92 -52.15
CA GLY A 17 -10.39 -9.25 -51.75
C GLY A 17 -9.95 -10.63 -52.26
N LYS A 18 -9.12 -11.31 -51.48
CA LYS A 18 -8.64 -12.66 -51.86
C LYS A 18 -9.73 -13.70 -51.56
N PHE A 19 -10.00 -14.58 -52.51
CA PHE A 19 -10.97 -15.67 -52.38
C PHE A 19 -10.41 -16.97 -52.94
N ASN A 20 -10.55 -18.06 -52.20
CA ASN A 20 -10.04 -19.38 -52.61
C ASN A 20 -11.18 -20.42 -52.60
N PRO A 21 -11.99 -20.52 -53.67
CA PRO A 21 -13.05 -21.52 -53.75
C PRO A 21 -12.46 -22.92 -53.91
N ILE A 22 -13.18 -23.90 -53.39
CA ILE A 22 -12.81 -25.32 -53.42
C ILE A 22 -13.92 -26.08 -54.13
N CYS A 23 -13.58 -26.88 -55.14
CA CYS A 23 -14.50 -27.83 -55.77
C CYS A 23 -14.00 -29.26 -55.54
N LYS A 24 -14.89 -30.14 -55.08
CA LYS A 24 -14.60 -31.56 -54.87
C LYS A 24 -15.41 -32.39 -55.85
N ALA A 25 -14.81 -33.42 -56.42
CA ALA A 25 -15.50 -34.30 -57.34
C ALA A 25 -15.08 -35.77 -57.18
N SER A 26 -16.04 -36.68 -57.31
CA SER A 26 -15.85 -38.12 -57.39
C SER A 26 -16.06 -38.61 -58.83
N GLY A 27 -15.51 -39.78 -59.18
CA GLY A 27 -15.62 -40.34 -60.54
C GLY A 27 -14.79 -41.62 -60.71
N ARG A 28 -15.04 -42.38 -61.77
CA ARG A 28 -14.19 -43.53 -62.16
C ARG A 28 -13.90 -43.49 -63.68
N PRO A 29 -12.68 -43.13 -64.11
CA PRO A 29 -11.52 -42.72 -63.28
C PRO A 29 -11.77 -41.40 -62.51
N LEU A 30 -11.03 -41.17 -61.43
CA LEU A 30 -11.13 -39.91 -60.67
C LEU A 30 -10.67 -38.73 -61.54
N PRO A 31 -11.36 -37.57 -61.49
CA PRO A 31 -11.01 -36.40 -62.28
C PRO A 31 -9.56 -35.96 -62.05
N ALA A 32 -8.85 -35.62 -63.12
CA ALA A 32 -7.52 -35.01 -63.07
C ALA A 32 -7.60 -33.48 -62.89
N ASN A 33 -6.47 -32.84 -62.59
CA ASN A 33 -6.39 -31.39 -62.38
C ASN A 33 -6.91 -30.58 -63.58
N GLU A 34 -6.55 -31.00 -64.80
CA GLU A 34 -6.96 -30.32 -66.04
C GLU A 34 -8.43 -30.55 -66.41
N GLU A 35 -9.07 -31.55 -65.79
CA GLU A 35 -10.47 -31.94 -66.02
C GLU A 35 -11.45 -31.19 -65.12
N MET A 36 -10.96 -30.38 -64.17
CA MET A 36 -11.77 -29.58 -63.25
C MET A 36 -11.55 -28.09 -63.54
N THR A 37 -12.62 -27.37 -63.85
CA THR A 37 -12.57 -25.93 -64.10
C THR A 37 -13.65 -25.20 -63.31
N LEU A 38 -13.41 -23.91 -63.07
CA LEU A 38 -14.36 -23.03 -62.43
C LEU A 38 -14.67 -21.85 -63.35
N VAL A 39 -15.93 -21.71 -63.76
CA VAL A 39 -16.38 -20.68 -64.69
C VAL A 39 -17.00 -19.52 -63.93
N LYS A 40 -16.50 -18.32 -64.19
CA LYS A 40 -17.01 -17.05 -63.66
C LYS A 40 -18.32 -16.62 -64.36
N PRO A 41 -19.08 -15.68 -63.78
CA PRO A 41 -20.27 -15.10 -64.41
C PRO A 41 -19.99 -14.38 -65.74
N ASP A 42 -18.77 -13.86 -65.92
CA ASP A 42 -18.33 -13.21 -67.16
C ASP A 42 -17.85 -14.20 -68.24
N GLY A 43 -17.92 -15.51 -67.96
CA GLY A 43 -17.46 -16.59 -68.84
C GLY A 43 -15.96 -16.92 -68.71
N THR A 44 -15.21 -16.25 -67.84
CA THR A 44 -13.80 -16.57 -67.61
C THR A 44 -13.66 -17.95 -66.97
N VAL A 45 -12.86 -18.82 -67.60
CA VAL A 45 -12.55 -20.15 -67.09
C VAL A 45 -11.29 -20.09 -66.23
N LEU A 46 -11.37 -20.60 -65.01
CA LEU A 46 -10.28 -20.69 -64.06
C LEU A 46 -9.84 -22.14 -63.90
N HIS A 47 -8.53 -22.34 -63.80
CA HIS A 47 -7.91 -23.63 -63.53
C HIS A 47 -7.45 -23.72 -62.06
N PRO A 48 -7.41 -24.93 -61.47
CA PRO A 48 -7.01 -25.10 -60.08
C PRO A 48 -5.55 -24.69 -59.89
N LYS A 49 -5.28 -23.94 -58.82
CA LYS A 49 -3.91 -23.56 -58.44
C LYS A 49 -3.24 -24.64 -57.60
N ASP A 50 -4.04 -25.31 -56.78
CA ASP A 50 -3.62 -26.44 -55.96
C ASP A 50 -4.63 -27.57 -56.13
N PHE A 51 -4.14 -28.81 -56.15
CA PHE A 51 -4.93 -29.99 -56.47
C PHE A 51 -4.48 -31.17 -55.63
N ASN A 52 -5.42 -31.79 -54.93
CA ASN A 52 -5.16 -32.95 -54.09
C ASN A 52 -6.09 -34.11 -54.47
N ARG A 53 -5.54 -35.33 -54.54
CA ARG A 53 -6.27 -36.53 -54.90
C ARG A 53 -6.22 -37.54 -53.76
N THR A 54 -7.39 -37.97 -53.32
CA THR A 54 -7.59 -39.03 -52.34
C THR A 54 -8.09 -40.31 -53.01
N ASP A 55 -8.21 -41.41 -52.27
CA ASP A 55 -8.73 -42.68 -52.78
C ASP A 55 -10.18 -42.59 -53.32
N ARG A 56 -10.92 -41.53 -52.97
CA ARG A 56 -12.34 -41.37 -53.31
C ARG A 56 -12.71 -40.05 -53.99
N LEU A 57 -11.90 -39.00 -53.82
CA LEU A 57 -12.22 -37.63 -54.26
C LEU A 57 -11.00 -36.92 -54.85
N SER A 58 -11.25 -36.10 -55.87
CA SER A 58 -10.35 -35.06 -56.36
C SER A 58 -10.79 -33.71 -55.81
N VAL A 59 -9.87 -32.97 -55.21
CA VAL A 59 -10.12 -31.66 -54.58
C VAL A 59 -9.29 -30.60 -55.29
N ALA A 60 -9.97 -29.70 -55.98
CA ALA A 60 -9.39 -28.58 -56.69
C ALA A 60 -9.57 -27.28 -55.87
N THR A 61 -8.47 -26.59 -55.58
CA THR A 61 -8.48 -25.27 -54.93
C THR A 61 -8.09 -24.21 -55.94
N PHE A 62 -8.97 -23.24 -56.13
CA PHE A 62 -8.74 -22.10 -57.01
C PHE A 62 -8.26 -20.91 -56.17
N THR A 63 -7.51 -19.99 -56.76
CA THR A 63 -7.07 -18.76 -56.07
C THR A 63 -7.42 -17.55 -56.90
N ILE A 64 -8.36 -16.74 -56.41
CA ILE A 64 -8.69 -15.45 -56.96
C ILE A 64 -8.04 -14.39 -56.09
N HIS A 65 -7.04 -13.69 -56.64
CA HIS A 65 -6.29 -12.68 -55.92
C HIS A 65 -7.13 -11.45 -55.54
N ARG A 66 -8.14 -11.13 -56.35
CA ARG A 66 -9.03 -9.99 -56.13
C ARG A 66 -10.41 -10.25 -56.74
N ILE A 67 -11.37 -10.62 -55.90
CA ILE A 67 -12.79 -10.69 -56.26
C ILE A 67 -13.47 -9.35 -55.94
N LEU A 68 -14.32 -8.87 -56.84
CA LEU A 68 -14.99 -7.56 -56.78
C LEU A 68 -16.51 -7.72 -56.91
N PRO A 69 -17.32 -6.70 -56.52
CA PRO A 69 -18.77 -6.76 -56.63
C PRO A 69 -19.33 -7.22 -58.01
N PRO A 70 -18.74 -6.83 -59.16
CA PRO A 70 -19.17 -7.33 -60.47
C PRO A 70 -18.98 -8.83 -60.69
N ASP A 71 -18.12 -9.51 -59.92
CA ASP A 71 -17.96 -10.96 -59.96
C ASP A 71 -19.10 -11.71 -59.24
N SER A 72 -20.10 -10.99 -58.71
CA SER A 72 -21.29 -11.60 -58.10
C SER A 72 -22.20 -12.20 -59.18
N GLY A 73 -22.78 -13.36 -58.88
CA GLY A 73 -23.67 -14.06 -59.81
C GLY A 73 -23.48 -15.57 -59.75
N VAL A 74 -23.93 -16.24 -60.80
CA VAL A 74 -23.84 -17.70 -60.91
C VAL A 74 -22.45 -18.09 -61.41
N TRP A 75 -21.75 -18.84 -60.58
CA TRP A 75 -20.49 -19.50 -60.91
C TRP A 75 -20.79 -20.97 -61.20
N VAL A 76 -19.99 -21.61 -62.04
CA VAL A 76 -20.21 -23.01 -62.41
C VAL A 76 -18.93 -23.80 -62.17
N CYS A 77 -19.00 -24.82 -61.31
CA CYS A 77 -17.94 -25.83 -61.29
C CYS A 77 -18.23 -26.85 -62.38
N SER A 78 -17.27 -27.05 -63.28
CA SER A 78 -17.38 -27.95 -64.43
C SER A 78 -16.32 -29.03 -64.31
N VAL A 79 -16.75 -30.29 -64.41
CA VAL A 79 -15.88 -31.47 -64.36
C VAL A 79 -16.10 -32.28 -65.62
N ASN A 80 -15.09 -32.34 -66.48
CA ASN A 80 -15.17 -32.99 -67.78
C ASN A 80 -14.16 -34.13 -67.87
N THR A 81 -14.65 -35.36 -67.77
CA THR A 81 -13.82 -36.57 -67.82
C THR A 81 -14.16 -37.39 -69.05
N VAL A 82 -13.31 -38.37 -69.37
CA VAL A 82 -13.62 -39.39 -70.41
C VAL A 82 -14.92 -40.17 -70.16
N ALA A 83 -15.42 -40.18 -68.92
CA ALA A 83 -16.65 -40.87 -68.53
C ALA A 83 -17.91 -39.99 -68.62
N GLY A 84 -17.78 -38.69 -68.93
CA GLY A 84 -18.87 -37.73 -69.02
C GLY A 84 -18.53 -36.38 -68.39
N MET A 85 -19.41 -35.41 -68.61
CA MET A 85 -19.31 -34.03 -68.11
C MET A 85 -20.43 -33.74 -67.11
N VAL A 86 -20.10 -33.07 -66.01
CA VAL A 86 -21.05 -32.57 -65.01
C VAL A 86 -20.75 -31.10 -64.71
N GLU A 87 -21.80 -30.31 -64.62
CA GLU A 87 -21.74 -28.90 -64.25
C GLU A 87 -22.71 -28.64 -63.11
N GLU A 88 -22.21 -28.05 -62.02
CA GLU A 88 -23.05 -27.63 -60.89
C GLU A 88 -22.90 -26.11 -60.68
N PRO A 89 -23.98 -25.34 -60.88
CA PRO A 89 -23.98 -23.91 -60.63
C PRO A 89 -24.14 -23.60 -59.14
N PHE A 90 -23.46 -22.56 -58.66
CA PHE A 90 -23.61 -22.01 -57.33
C PHE A 90 -23.53 -20.49 -57.35
N ASN A 91 -24.21 -19.83 -56.42
CA ASN A 91 -24.31 -18.37 -56.43
C ASN A 91 -23.29 -17.73 -55.49
N ILE A 92 -22.53 -16.75 -55.98
CA ILE A 92 -21.60 -15.96 -55.17
C ILE A 92 -22.12 -14.54 -55.02
N SER A 93 -22.18 -14.06 -53.79
CA SER A 93 -22.44 -12.65 -53.48
C SER A 93 -21.20 -12.00 -52.90
N VAL A 94 -20.57 -11.11 -53.69
CA VAL A 94 -19.38 -10.38 -53.29
C VAL A 94 -19.78 -9.08 -52.63
N LYS A 95 -19.31 -8.88 -51.41
CA LYS A 95 -19.69 -7.77 -50.54
C LYS A 95 -18.54 -6.78 -50.36
N VAL A 96 -18.88 -5.51 -50.35
CA VAL A 96 -17.95 -4.39 -50.19
C VAL A 96 -17.58 -4.22 -48.71
N LEU A 97 -16.29 -4.09 -48.45
CA LEU A 97 -15.77 -3.87 -47.10
C LEU A 97 -16.23 -2.54 -46.49
N PRO A 98 -16.55 -2.50 -45.19
CA PRO A 98 -17.14 -1.31 -44.57
C PRO A 98 -16.09 -0.24 -44.26
N LYS A 99 -16.41 1.04 -44.44
CA LYS A 99 -15.53 2.16 -44.08
C LYS A 99 -16.33 3.29 -43.41
N PRO A 100 -16.01 3.69 -42.17
CA PRO A 100 -16.63 4.86 -41.54
C PRO A 100 -16.43 6.12 -42.36
N LEU A 101 -17.49 6.92 -42.51
CA LEU A 101 -17.41 8.22 -43.19
C LEU A 101 -17.04 9.35 -42.24
N ASN A 102 -17.39 9.21 -40.96
CA ASN A 102 -17.14 10.23 -39.93
C ASN A 102 -15.96 9.85 -39.03
N ALA A 103 -15.27 10.87 -38.55
CA ALA A 103 -14.25 10.70 -37.54
C ALA A 103 -14.94 10.50 -36.18
N PRO A 104 -14.40 9.65 -35.30
CA PRO A 104 -14.88 9.52 -33.93
C PRO A 104 -14.81 10.86 -33.18
N ASN A 105 -15.76 11.06 -32.27
CA ASN A 105 -15.88 12.29 -31.49
C ASN A 105 -15.27 12.09 -30.10
N VAL A 106 -14.42 13.03 -29.67
CA VAL A 106 -13.83 13.01 -28.32
C VAL A 106 -14.74 13.81 -27.41
N ILE A 107 -15.36 13.14 -26.44
CA ILE A 107 -16.34 13.72 -25.51
C ILE A 107 -15.61 14.44 -24.37
N ASP A 108 -14.63 13.77 -23.77
CA ASP A 108 -13.91 14.26 -22.60
C ASP A 108 -12.46 13.76 -22.61
N THR A 109 -11.56 14.53 -22.02
CA THR A 109 -10.12 14.26 -21.98
C THR A 109 -9.56 14.59 -20.60
N GLY A 110 -9.03 13.57 -19.92
CA GLY A 110 -8.22 13.74 -18.72
C GLY A 110 -6.73 13.80 -19.02
N HIS A 111 -5.93 13.81 -17.96
CA HIS A 111 -4.47 13.75 -18.07
C HIS A 111 -3.96 12.36 -18.50
N ASN A 112 -4.73 11.29 -18.29
CA ASN A 112 -4.36 9.92 -18.64
C ASN A 112 -5.46 9.11 -19.32
N PHE A 113 -6.57 9.76 -19.68
CA PHE A 113 -7.71 9.09 -20.32
C PHE A 113 -8.40 9.99 -21.35
N ALA A 114 -9.15 9.37 -22.26
CA ALA A 114 -10.06 10.06 -23.17
C ALA A 114 -11.35 9.25 -23.34
N VAL A 115 -12.49 9.91 -23.23
CA VAL A 115 -13.82 9.34 -23.49
C VAL A 115 -14.19 9.68 -24.94
N ILE A 116 -14.41 8.65 -25.74
CA ILE A 116 -14.55 8.75 -27.19
C ILE A 116 -15.87 8.10 -27.61
N ASN A 117 -16.68 8.84 -28.36
CA ASN A 117 -17.81 8.32 -29.09
C ASN A 117 -17.34 7.82 -30.47
N ILE A 118 -17.45 6.51 -30.68
CA ILE A 118 -17.07 5.81 -31.90
C ILE A 118 -18.29 5.48 -32.77
N SER A 119 -19.35 6.29 -32.71
CA SER A 119 -20.48 6.18 -33.63
C SER A 119 -19.96 6.10 -35.05
N SER A 120 -20.36 5.02 -35.72
CA SER A 120 -19.78 4.59 -36.99
C SER A 120 -20.76 4.76 -38.14
N GLU A 121 -21.90 5.41 -37.90
CA GLU A 121 -22.91 5.70 -38.90
C GLU A 121 -22.84 7.18 -39.31
N PRO A 122 -22.96 7.49 -40.61
CA PRO A 122 -23.00 6.56 -41.74
C PRO A 122 -21.64 5.94 -42.07
N TYR A 123 -21.65 4.73 -42.65
CA TYR A 123 -20.47 4.06 -43.22
C TYR A 123 -20.73 3.66 -44.68
N PHE A 124 -19.68 3.59 -45.49
CA PHE A 124 -19.69 3.04 -46.84
C PHE A 124 -19.51 1.52 -46.79
N GLY A 125 -20.06 0.76 -47.75
CA GLY A 125 -19.90 -0.69 -47.88
C GLY A 125 -21.08 -1.49 -47.31
N ASP A 126 -20.95 -2.82 -47.32
CA ASP A 126 -22.05 -3.74 -46.98
C ASP A 126 -22.03 -4.18 -45.51
N GLY A 127 -23.20 -4.15 -44.85
CA GLY A 127 -23.42 -4.73 -43.54
C GLY A 127 -23.66 -6.26 -43.56
N PRO A 128 -24.00 -6.87 -42.40
CA PRO A 128 -23.99 -6.28 -41.06
C PRO A 128 -22.58 -6.20 -40.47
N ILE A 129 -22.32 -5.16 -39.67
CA ILE A 129 -21.05 -5.00 -38.94
C ILE A 129 -21.00 -5.97 -37.76
N LYS A 130 -19.93 -6.77 -37.68
CA LYS A 130 -19.68 -7.73 -36.60
C LYS A 130 -19.00 -7.09 -35.40
N SER A 131 -18.03 -6.21 -35.62
CA SER A 131 -17.32 -5.51 -34.56
C SER A 131 -16.65 -4.23 -35.04
N LYS A 132 -16.31 -3.32 -34.11
CA LYS A 132 -15.56 -2.10 -34.36
C LYS A 132 -14.18 -2.20 -33.71
N LYS A 133 -13.15 -1.64 -34.34
CA LYS A 133 -11.81 -1.45 -33.77
C LYS A 133 -11.55 0.05 -33.65
N LEU A 134 -11.16 0.52 -32.47
CA LEU A 134 -10.64 1.86 -32.28
C LEU A 134 -9.11 1.79 -32.34
N LEU A 135 -8.51 2.47 -33.32
CA LEU A 135 -7.07 2.59 -33.46
C LEU A 135 -6.60 3.92 -32.88
N TYR A 136 -5.47 3.93 -32.20
CA TYR A 136 -4.86 5.14 -31.66
C TYR A 136 -3.33 5.07 -31.60
N LYS A 137 -2.66 6.21 -31.70
CA LYS A 137 -1.20 6.35 -31.51
C LYS A 137 -0.81 7.80 -31.13
N PRO A 138 0.31 8.00 -30.41
CA PRO A 138 0.85 9.34 -30.19
C PRO A 138 1.39 9.94 -31.51
N VAL A 139 1.26 11.26 -31.70
CA VAL A 139 1.68 11.98 -32.93
C VAL A 139 3.20 12.04 -33.07
N ASN A 140 3.92 12.23 -31.96
CA ASN A 140 5.36 12.52 -31.96
C ASN A 140 6.27 11.28 -31.90
N HIS A 141 5.70 10.07 -31.89
CA HIS A 141 6.49 8.83 -31.89
C HIS A 141 6.26 8.09 -33.21
N TYR A 142 7.33 7.53 -33.80
CA TYR A 142 7.26 6.59 -34.93
C TYR A 142 6.71 5.22 -34.48
N GLU A 143 5.60 5.24 -33.75
CA GLU A 143 4.95 4.04 -33.22
C GLU A 143 3.90 3.49 -34.17
N ALA A 144 3.75 2.16 -34.15
CA ALA A 144 2.67 1.47 -34.83
C ALA A 144 1.32 1.80 -34.16
N TRP A 145 0.24 1.77 -34.96
CA TRP A 145 -1.12 1.94 -34.44
C TRP A 145 -1.45 0.88 -33.39
N ARG A 146 -1.83 1.32 -32.19
CA ARG A 146 -2.43 0.47 -31.16
C ARG A 146 -3.91 0.33 -31.46
N HIS A 147 -4.53 -0.80 -31.09
CA HIS A 147 -5.96 -1.01 -31.34
C HIS A 147 -6.66 -1.69 -30.17
N ILE A 148 -7.93 -1.33 -29.97
CA ILE A 148 -8.85 -2.03 -29.08
C ILE A 148 -10.11 -2.43 -29.83
N GLN A 149 -10.61 -3.64 -29.56
CA GLN A 149 -11.89 -4.09 -30.10
C GLN A 149 -13.02 -3.61 -29.20
N VAL A 150 -14.05 -3.02 -29.80
CA VAL A 150 -15.10 -2.30 -29.09
C VAL A 150 -16.48 -2.82 -29.47
N THR A 151 -17.32 -3.01 -28.46
CA THR A 151 -18.74 -3.36 -28.59
C THR A 151 -19.68 -2.17 -28.36
N ASN A 152 -19.30 -1.23 -27.49
CA ASN A 152 -20.11 -0.06 -27.12
C ASN A 152 -19.80 1.16 -28.02
N GLU A 153 -20.74 2.11 -28.13
CA GLU A 153 -20.50 3.34 -28.89
C GLU A 153 -19.62 4.35 -28.16
N ILE A 154 -19.63 4.34 -26.83
CA ILE A 154 -18.77 5.19 -26.01
C ILE A 154 -17.68 4.33 -25.38
N VAL A 155 -16.44 4.80 -25.49
CA VAL A 155 -15.23 4.08 -25.08
C VAL A 155 -14.33 5.00 -24.28
N THR A 156 -13.84 4.51 -23.16
CA THR A 156 -12.80 5.20 -22.41
C THR A 156 -11.44 4.59 -22.72
N LEU A 157 -10.59 5.32 -23.44
CA LEU A 157 -9.16 5.03 -23.53
C LEU A 157 -8.49 5.45 -22.24
N ASN A 158 -7.80 4.53 -21.58
CA ASN A 158 -7.05 4.78 -20.35
C ASN A 158 -5.55 4.56 -20.59
N TYR A 159 -4.71 5.00 -19.65
CA TYR A 159 -3.25 4.86 -19.70
C TYR A 159 -2.61 5.65 -20.86
N LEU A 160 -3.18 6.81 -21.18
CA LEU A 160 -2.57 7.77 -22.08
C LEU A 160 -1.51 8.59 -21.32
N GLU A 161 -0.49 9.03 -22.04
CA GLU A 161 0.51 9.96 -21.50
C GLU A 161 -0.08 11.37 -21.36
N PRO A 162 0.18 12.09 -20.25
CA PRO A 162 -0.20 13.50 -20.09
C PRO A 162 0.51 14.43 -21.07
N ARG A 163 -0.17 15.50 -21.50
CA ARG A 163 0.36 16.49 -22.45
C ARG A 163 0.84 15.87 -23.78
N THR A 164 0.26 14.75 -24.19
CA THR A 164 0.62 14.06 -25.43
C THR A 164 -0.53 14.21 -26.43
N GLU A 165 -0.20 14.59 -27.66
CA GLU A 165 -1.15 14.63 -28.78
C GLU A 165 -1.29 13.21 -29.36
N TYR A 166 -2.54 12.77 -29.53
CA TYR A 166 -2.89 11.46 -30.06
C TYR A 166 -3.72 11.58 -31.32
N GLU A 167 -3.47 10.67 -32.27
CA GLU A 167 -4.32 10.39 -33.41
C GLU A 167 -5.17 9.16 -33.12
N LEU A 168 -6.46 9.21 -33.46
CA LEU A 168 -7.38 8.08 -33.33
C LEU A 168 -8.28 7.94 -34.57
N CYS A 169 -8.65 6.72 -34.92
CA CYS A 169 -9.62 6.43 -36.00
C CYS A 169 -10.36 5.10 -35.74
N VAL A 170 -11.50 4.92 -36.41
CA VAL A 170 -12.32 3.71 -36.26
C VAL A 170 -12.20 2.85 -37.51
N GLN A 171 -12.15 1.53 -37.33
CA GLN A 171 -12.15 0.55 -38.40
C GLN A 171 -13.29 -0.46 -38.14
N LEU A 172 -14.08 -0.74 -39.18
CA LEU A 172 -15.23 -1.64 -39.08
C LEU A 172 -14.88 -3.03 -39.60
N VAL A 173 -15.46 -4.05 -38.99
CA VAL A 173 -15.26 -5.44 -39.39
C VAL A 173 -16.62 -6.07 -39.67
N ARG A 174 -16.83 -6.54 -40.91
CA ARG A 174 -18.00 -7.34 -41.30
C ARG A 174 -17.72 -8.84 -41.15
N ARG A 175 -18.76 -9.65 -41.30
CA ARG A 175 -18.64 -11.12 -41.22
C ARG A 175 -17.87 -11.71 -42.41
N GLY A 176 -17.37 -12.94 -42.24
CA GLY A 176 -16.59 -13.66 -43.25
C GLY A 176 -15.08 -13.40 -43.18
N GLU A 177 -14.31 -14.27 -43.83
CA GLU A 177 -12.85 -14.12 -43.97
C GLU A 177 -12.53 -12.80 -44.71
N GLY A 178 -11.49 -12.09 -44.27
CA GLY A 178 -11.11 -10.81 -44.86
C GLY A 178 -12.10 -9.66 -44.63
N GLY A 179 -13.07 -9.78 -43.72
CA GLY A 179 -14.09 -8.75 -43.46
C GLY A 179 -13.61 -7.48 -42.78
N GLU A 180 -12.30 -7.30 -42.57
CA GLU A 180 -11.73 -6.07 -41.99
C GLU A 180 -11.73 -4.95 -43.03
N GLY A 181 -12.55 -3.94 -42.79
CA GLY A 181 -12.66 -2.79 -43.67
C GLY A 181 -11.54 -1.78 -43.50
N HIS A 182 -11.58 -0.70 -44.28
CA HIS A 182 -10.55 0.33 -44.22
C HIS A 182 -10.73 1.23 -42.99
N PRO A 183 -9.63 1.73 -42.38
CA PRO A 183 -9.73 2.76 -41.35
C PRO A 183 -10.47 4.00 -41.86
N GLY A 184 -11.33 4.56 -41.01
CA GLY A 184 -12.03 5.81 -41.23
C GLY A 184 -11.12 7.03 -41.10
N PRO A 185 -11.69 8.25 -41.20
CA PRO A 185 -10.94 9.48 -41.02
C PRO A 185 -10.38 9.63 -39.59
N VAL A 186 -9.23 10.29 -39.48
CA VAL A 186 -8.47 10.45 -38.22
C VAL A 186 -8.96 11.68 -37.44
N ARG A 187 -9.07 11.54 -36.12
CA ARG A 187 -9.30 12.62 -35.16
C ARG A 187 -8.04 12.82 -34.32
N ARG A 188 -7.69 14.06 -34.03
CA ARG A 188 -6.64 14.43 -33.09
C ARG A 188 -7.20 14.98 -31.78
N PHE A 189 -6.51 14.72 -30.68
CA PHE A 189 -6.79 15.31 -29.37
C PHE A 189 -5.52 15.33 -28.52
N THR A 190 -5.51 16.17 -27.48
CA THR A 190 -4.39 16.30 -26.56
C THR A 190 -4.87 15.99 -25.14
N THR A 191 -4.11 15.18 -24.41
CA THR A 191 -4.40 14.90 -23.00
C THR A 191 -4.09 16.11 -22.12
N ALA A 192 -4.85 16.27 -21.04
CA ALA A 192 -4.71 17.41 -20.13
C ALA A 192 -3.37 17.39 -19.37
N SER A 193 -2.94 18.57 -18.89
CA SER A 193 -1.81 18.72 -17.97
C SER A 193 -2.18 18.25 -16.56
N ILE A 194 -1.22 17.67 -15.83
CA ILE A 194 -1.38 17.36 -14.40
C ILE A 194 -1.46 18.70 -13.62
N GLY A 195 -2.50 18.89 -12.82
CA GLY A 195 -2.58 20.02 -11.88
C GLY A 195 -1.46 19.95 -10.84
N LEU A 196 -0.90 21.09 -10.43
CA LEU A 196 0.18 21.07 -9.43
C LEU A 196 -0.34 20.56 -8.08
N PRO A 197 0.49 19.80 -7.32
CA PRO A 197 0.12 19.37 -5.97
C PRO A 197 -0.07 20.56 -5.03
N PRO A 198 -0.81 20.39 -3.91
CA PRO A 198 -0.98 21.45 -2.92
C PRO A 198 0.37 21.90 -2.32
N PRO A 199 0.43 23.11 -1.73
CA PRO A 199 1.65 23.60 -1.09
C PRO A 199 2.10 22.67 0.04
N ARG A 200 3.40 22.36 0.10
CA ARG A 200 3.96 21.48 1.14
C ARG A 200 4.31 22.27 2.40
N GLY A 201 4.35 21.58 3.54
CA GLY A 201 4.75 22.17 4.83
C GLY A 201 3.79 23.25 5.32
N LEU A 202 2.50 23.10 5.06
CA LEU A 202 1.49 24.03 5.53
C LEU A 202 1.47 24.06 7.07
N ASN A 203 1.61 25.25 7.64
CA ASN A 203 1.53 25.48 9.07
C ASN A 203 0.70 26.73 9.36
N LEU A 204 -0.27 26.60 10.26
CA LEU A 204 -1.23 27.64 10.62
C LEU A 204 -1.06 28.01 12.10
N LEU A 205 -0.57 29.22 12.36
CA LEU A 205 -0.27 29.69 13.72
C LEU A 205 -0.97 31.02 14.02
N PRO A 206 -1.48 31.23 15.25
CA PRO A 206 -2.02 32.51 15.66
C PRO A 206 -0.93 33.58 15.81
N LYS A 207 -1.19 34.78 15.28
CA LYS A 207 -0.31 35.95 15.41
C LYS A 207 -0.90 37.02 16.32
N SER A 208 -2.21 37.24 16.25
CA SER A 208 -2.93 38.14 17.14
C SER A 208 -4.33 37.61 17.43
N GLN A 209 -5.14 38.40 18.14
CA GLN A 209 -6.55 38.11 18.40
C GLN A 209 -7.40 38.10 17.13
N THR A 210 -6.91 38.75 16.06
CA THR A 210 -7.66 38.94 14.82
C THR A 210 -6.86 38.53 13.59
N THR A 211 -5.74 37.82 13.78
CA THR A 211 -4.87 37.37 12.69
C THR A 211 -4.31 35.96 12.89
N LEU A 212 -4.34 35.16 11.82
CA LEU A 212 -3.66 33.87 11.70
C LEU A 212 -2.61 33.97 10.58
N ASN A 213 -1.47 33.31 10.77
CA ASN A 213 -0.43 33.23 9.75
C ASN A 213 -0.37 31.82 9.18
N LEU A 214 -0.69 31.70 7.90
CA LEU A 214 -0.49 30.47 7.15
C LEU A 214 0.85 30.55 6.42
N THR A 215 1.68 29.52 6.60
CA THR A 215 3.00 29.42 5.96
C THR A 215 3.12 28.09 5.21
N TRP A 216 3.87 28.06 4.11
CA TRP A 216 4.18 26.87 3.30
C TRP A 216 5.61 26.94 2.78
N GLN A 217 6.14 25.81 2.32
CA GLN A 217 7.46 25.72 1.71
C GLN A 217 7.51 26.42 0.34
N PRO A 218 8.66 27.00 -0.07
CA PRO A 218 8.82 27.57 -1.41
C PRO A 218 8.42 26.60 -2.52
N ILE A 219 7.63 27.09 -3.47
CA ILE A 219 7.15 26.31 -4.62
C ILE A 219 8.05 26.66 -5.82
N PHE A 220 8.69 25.66 -6.41
CA PHE A 220 9.52 25.81 -7.60
C PHE A 220 8.88 25.04 -8.77
N PRO A 221 8.03 25.67 -9.60
CA PRO A 221 7.48 25.00 -10.75
C PRO A 221 8.56 24.73 -11.79
N SER A 222 8.47 23.59 -12.46
CA SER A 222 9.39 23.17 -13.52
C SER A 222 9.17 23.88 -14.86
N SER A 223 8.19 24.80 -14.95
CA SER A 223 7.77 25.50 -16.17
C SER A 223 7.81 27.02 -15.97
N GLU A 224 8.13 27.78 -17.03
CA GLU A 224 8.08 29.26 -17.08
C GLU A 224 6.66 29.87 -16.93
N ASP A 225 5.64 29.07 -16.61
CA ASP A 225 4.27 29.56 -16.45
C ASP A 225 4.07 30.22 -15.07
N ASP A 226 3.42 31.40 -15.06
CA ASP A 226 2.99 32.08 -13.83
C ASP A 226 2.06 31.20 -13.00
N PHE A 227 2.33 31.12 -11.69
CA PHE A 227 1.55 30.35 -10.73
C PHE A 227 1.18 31.20 -9.50
N TYR A 228 0.07 30.85 -8.85
CA TYR A 228 -0.40 31.49 -7.62
C TYR A 228 -0.97 30.46 -6.65
N VAL A 229 -0.90 30.75 -5.36
CA VAL A 229 -1.51 29.94 -4.31
C VAL A 229 -2.89 30.52 -4.00
N GLU A 230 -3.91 29.68 -3.97
CA GLU A 230 -5.25 30.05 -3.52
C GLU A 230 -5.48 29.45 -2.14
N VAL A 231 -5.85 30.31 -1.19
CA VAL A 231 -6.09 29.95 0.21
C VAL A 231 -7.55 30.20 0.53
N GLU A 232 -8.24 29.17 1.00
CA GLU A 232 -9.60 29.29 1.52
C GLU A 232 -9.56 29.29 3.05
N ARG A 233 -10.30 30.22 3.64
CA ARG A 233 -10.53 30.33 5.08
C ARG A 233 -12.03 30.26 5.37
N ARG A 234 -12.41 29.53 6.42
CA ARG A 234 -13.79 29.37 6.89
C ARG A 234 -13.87 29.35 8.41
N SER A 235 -14.82 30.09 9.00
CA SER A 235 -15.15 29.96 10.43
C SER A 235 -15.86 28.64 10.73
N VAL A 236 -15.52 28.00 11.85
CA VAL A 236 -16.24 26.83 12.38
C VAL A 236 -17.59 27.23 13.01
N GLN A 237 -17.71 28.45 13.54
CA GLN A 237 -18.87 28.92 14.29
C GLN A 237 -19.86 29.69 13.39
N MET A 238 -19.35 30.39 12.37
CA MET A 238 -20.12 31.16 11.40
C MET A 238 -19.91 30.62 9.98
N ASN A 239 -20.80 29.71 9.54
CA ASN A 239 -20.74 29.14 8.19
C ASN A 239 -20.80 30.19 7.05
N SER A 240 -21.25 31.42 7.32
CA SER A 240 -21.31 32.51 6.35
C SER A 240 -19.99 33.27 6.15
N ASP A 241 -18.98 33.05 7.00
CA ASP A 241 -17.66 33.68 6.87
C ASP A 241 -16.68 32.76 6.14
N GLN A 242 -16.78 32.72 4.81
CA GLN A 242 -15.87 32.01 3.90
C GLN A 242 -15.20 33.01 2.95
N GLN A 243 -13.87 32.97 2.89
CA GLN A 243 -13.08 33.85 2.05
C GLN A 243 -11.99 33.09 1.28
N ASN A 244 -11.88 33.39 -0.01
CA ASN A 244 -10.80 32.90 -0.87
C ASN A 244 -9.79 34.03 -1.13
N ILE A 245 -8.52 33.75 -0.86
CA ILE A 245 -7.41 34.70 -0.96
C ILE A 245 -6.44 34.18 -2.01
N LYS A 246 -6.12 35.02 -3.00
CA LYS A 246 -5.10 34.71 -4.01
C LYS A 246 -3.77 35.29 -3.57
N VAL A 247 -2.78 34.44 -3.46
CA VAL A 247 -1.42 34.77 -3.01
C VAL A 247 -0.47 34.55 -4.17
N PRO A 248 0.36 35.55 -4.54
CA PRO A 248 1.41 35.38 -5.54
C PRO A 248 2.34 34.19 -5.23
N GLY A 249 2.75 33.44 -6.27
CA GLY A 249 3.55 32.23 -6.12
C GLY A 249 4.95 32.42 -5.52
N ASN A 250 5.47 33.66 -5.49
CA ASN A 250 6.75 34.00 -4.87
C ASN A 250 6.69 34.13 -3.34
N LEU A 251 5.50 34.12 -2.75
CA LEU A 251 5.32 34.19 -1.30
C LEU A 251 5.16 32.78 -0.70
N THR A 252 5.71 32.62 0.49
CA THR A 252 5.64 31.39 1.30
C THR A 252 4.73 31.55 2.52
N SER A 253 4.04 32.69 2.63
CA SER A 253 3.17 32.97 3.76
C SER A 253 2.07 33.95 3.39
N VAL A 254 0.92 33.82 4.06
CA VAL A 254 -0.16 34.80 4.02
C VAL A 254 -0.70 35.06 5.43
N LEU A 255 -0.93 36.34 5.72
CA LEU A 255 -1.63 36.77 6.92
C LEU A 255 -3.12 36.83 6.64
N LEU A 256 -3.88 36.01 7.37
CA LEU A 256 -5.33 36.02 7.38
C LEU A 256 -5.76 37.07 8.42
N ASN A 257 -6.33 38.19 7.95
CA ASN A 257 -6.74 39.32 8.78
C ASN A 257 -8.27 39.42 8.91
N ASN A 258 -8.74 40.27 9.82
CA ASN A 258 -10.18 40.49 10.10
C ASN A 258 -10.89 39.26 10.69
N LEU A 259 -10.19 38.49 11.52
CA LEU A 259 -10.76 37.33 12.21
C LEU A 259 -11.35 37.75 13.57
N HIS A 260 -12.26 36.97 14.13
CA HIS A 260 -12.75 37.21 15.50
C HIS A 260 -11.83 36.55 16.55
N PRO A 261 -11.66 37.18 17.73
CA PRO A 261 -10.97 36.58 18.88
C PRO A 261 -11.71 35.33 19.40
N ARG A 262 -10.96 34.37 19.96
CA ARG A 262 -11.53 33.12 20.54
C ARG A 262 -12.34 32.30 19.52
N GLU A 263 -11.97 32.33 18.25
CA GLU A 263 -12.68 31.59 17.21
C GLU A 263 -11.75 30.62 16.49
N GLN A 264 -12.29 29.44 16.16
CA GLN A 264 -11.59 28.41 15.42
C GLN A 264 -11.87 28.58 13.92
N TYR A 265 -10.80 28.52 13.14
CA TYR A 265 -10.86 28.62 11.69
C TYR A 265 -10.29 27.39 11.01
N ILE A 266 -10.95 26.98 9.92
CA ILE A 266 -10.49 25.96 8.98
C ILE A 266 -9.86 26.67 7.79
N VAL A 267 -8.65 26.25 7.40
CA VAL A 267 -7.90 26.84 6.30
C VAL A 267 -7.34 25.73 5.40
N ARG A 268 -7.48 25.89 4.08
CA ARG A 268 -6.87 25.00 3.08
C ARG A 268 -6.27 25.80 1.94
N ALA A 269 -5.28 25.24 1.24
CA ALA A 269 -4.56 25.94 0.17
C ALA A 269 -4.34 25.03 -1.05
N ARG A 270 -4.31 25.61 -2.25
CA ARG A 270 -3.97 24.92 -3.52
C ARG A 270 -3.04 25.76 -4.40
N VAL A 271 -2.25 25.09 -5.24
CA VAL A 271 -1.36 25.77 -6.21
C VAL A 271 -2.02 25.77 -7.58
N ASN A 272 -2.28 26.95 -8.14
CA ASN A 272 -2.91 27.10 -9.44
C ASN A 272 -1.91 27.62 -10.48
N THR A 273 -2.01 27.09 -11.70
CA THR A 273 -1.33 27.59 -12.92
C THR A 273 -2.42 27.98 -13.94
N LYS A 274 -2.22 27.70 -15.24
CA LYS A 274 -3.29 27.67 -16.25
C LYS A 274 -4.36 26.60 -15.96
N ALA A 275 -4.03 25.60 -15.14
CA ALA A 275 -4.96 24.60 -14.62
C ALA A 275 -5.13 24.76 -13.09
N GLN A 276 -6.30 24.37 -12.57
CA GLN A 276 -6.54 24.35 -11.13
C GLN A 276 -5.79 23.18 -10.47
N GLY A 277 -5.08 23.47 -9.38
CA GLY A 277 -4.44 22.44 -8.56
C GLY A 277 -5.38 21.82 -7.54
N GLU A 278 -4.86 20.83 -6.82
CA GLU A 278 -5.59 20.13 -5.76
C GLU A 278 -5.55 20.91 -4.44
N TRP A 279 -6.64 20.84 -3.65
CA TRP A 279 -6.70 21.40 -2.31
C TRP A 279 -5.87 20.58 -1.31
N SER A 280 -5.23 21.26 -0.36
CA SER A 280 -4.64 20.64 0.81
C SER A 280 -5.70 20.08 1.75
N GLU A 281 -5.26 19.28 2.72
CA GLU A 281 -6.07 18.95 3.90
C GLU A 281 -6.47 20.23 4.68
N ASP A 282 -7.55 20.11 5.44
CA ASP A 282 -8.10 21.17 6.28
C ASP A 282 -7.22 21.37 7.53
N LEU A 283 -6.65 22.56 7.67
CA LEU A 283 -5.88 22.97 8.85
C LEU A 283 -6.78 23.75 9.82
N THR A 284 -6.68 23.45 11.11
CA THR A 284 -7.47 24.15 12.14
C THR A 284 -6.59 24.93 13.12
N ALA A 285 -6.93 26.18 13.39
CA ALA A 285 -6.28 26.97 14.45
C ALA A 285 -7.27 27.92 15.14
N TRP A 286 -7.02 28.19 16.42
CA TRP A 286 -7.72 29.20 17.20
C TRP A 286 -6.99 30.55 17.10
N THR A 287 -7.75 31.64 17.04
CA THR A 287 -7.19 32.99 17.27
C THR A 287 -6.80 33.20 18.73
N LEU A 288 -5.94 34.18 19.02
CA LEU A 288 -5.59 34.49 20.40
C LEU A 288 -6.81 35.01 21.18
N SER A 289 -6.79 34.81 22.50
CA SER A 289 -7.87 35.25 23.38
C SER A 289 -7.81 36.76 23.61
N ASP A 290 -8.97 37.39 23.73
CA ASP A 290 -9.17 38.78 24.15
C ASP A 290 -9.48 38.93 25.64
N ILE A 291 -9.69 37.81 26.33
CA ILE A 291 -10.02 37.75 27.77
C ILE A 291 -9.04 36.86 28.54
N LEU A 292 -8.94 37.10 29.85
CA LEU A 292 -8.21 36.22 30.76
C LEU A 292 -8.82 34.81 30.75
N PRO A 293 -8.00 33.76 30.88
CA PRO A 293 -8.51 32.40 30.88
C PRO A 293 -9.24 32.12 32.22
N PRO A 294 -10.24 31.23 32.24
CA PRO A 294 -10.88 30.80 33.47
C PRO A 294 -9.88 29.96 34.30
N GLN A 295 -10.14 29.88 35.61
CA GLN A 295 -9.41 28.94 36.46
C GLN A 295 -9.65 27.51 35.95
N PRO A 296 -8.62 26.64 35.90
CA PRO A 296 -8.81 25.22 35.57
C PRO A 296 -9.89 24.57 36.44
N GLU A 297 -10.74 23.75 35.82
CA GLU A 297 -11.88 23.10 36.47
C GLU A 297 -11.52 21.68 36.95
N ASN A 298 -12.44 21.04 37.68
CA ASN A 298 -12.32 19.65 38.15
C ASN A 298 -10.99 19.33 38.86
N ILE A 299 -10.49 20.28 39.64
CA ILE A 299 -9.23 20.13 40.37
C ILE A 299 -9.38 19.00 41.40
N LYS A 300 -8.53 17.99 41.30
CA LYS A 300 -8.49 16.85 42.25
C LYS A 300 -7.06 16.62 42.73
N ILE A 301 -6.94 16.42 44.04
CA ILE A 301 -5.67 16.07 44.70
C ILE A 301 -5.82 14.65 45.24
N PHE A 302 -4.92 13.74 44.85
CA PHE A 302 -4.98 12.33 45.22
C PHE A 302 -3.57 11.70 45.26
N ASN A 303 -3.47 10.45 45.73
CA ASN A 303 -2.21 9.75 45.96
C ASN A 303 -1.24 10.55 46.85
N ILE A 304 -1.75 11.05 47.97
CA ILE A 304 -0.98 11.83 48.93
C ILE A 304 -0.12 10.88 49.77
N THR A 305 1.17 11.21 49.88
CA THR A 305 2.17 10.48 50.67
C THR A 305 2.75 11.41 51.73
N ASP A 306 3.74 10.96 52.48
CA ASP A 306 4.54 11.78 53.38
C ASP A 306 5.37 12.86 52.64
N SER A 307 5.67 12.67 51.35
CA SER A 307 6.55 13.58 50.59
C SER A 307 6.07 14.01 49.20
N SER A 308 4.89 13.58 48.77
CA SER A 308 4.36 13.88 47.42
C SER A 308 2.84 13.82 47.32
N ALA A 309 2.28 14.50 46.32
CA ALA A 309 0.85 14.48 45.99
C ALA A 309 0.63 14.68 44.48
N VAL A 310 -0.43 14.08 43.91
CA VAL A 310 -0.80 14.26 42.50
C VAL A 310 -1.98 15.19 42.38
N ILE A 311 -1.90 16.14 41.45
CA ILE A 311 -2.92 17.14 41.16
C ILE A 311 -3.38 16.96 39.71
N SER A 312 -4.68 16.89 39.45
CA SER A 312 -5.26 16.87 38.11
C SER A 312 -6.28 17.99 37.93
N TRP A 313 -6.44 18.50 36.70
CA TRP A 313 -7.37 19.57 36.34
C TRP A 313 -7.90 19.41 34.90
N THR A 314 -8.90 20.20 34.53
CA THR A 314 -9.43 20.31 33.17
C THR A 314 -9.39 21.76 32.67
N ILE A 315 -9.17 21.95 31.37
CA ILE A 315 -9.12 23.28 30.73
C ILE A 315 -10.28 23.44 29.76
N LEU A 316 -10.76 24.68 29.59
CA LEU A 316 -11.80 25.03 28.63
C LEU A 316 -11.18 25.43 27.29
N ASP A 317 -11.73 24.91 26.20
CA ASP A 317 -11.29 25.24 24.83
C ASP A 317 -11.65 26.69 24.46
N GLY A 318 -10.88 27.27 23.55
CA GLY A 318 -11.09 28.63 23.02
C GLY A 318 -10.34 29.75 23.76
N TYR A 319 -9.77 29.50 24.94
CA TYR A 319 -9.05 30.52 25.70
C TYR A 319 -7.56 30.67 25.33
N SER A 320 -7.08 29.89 24.35
CA SER A 320 -5.70 29.90 23.84
C SER A 320 -4.67 29.83 24.98
N ILE A 321 -4.91 28.92 25.93
CA ILE A 321 -4.09 28.70 27.12
C ILE A 321 -2.68 28.26 26.69
N SER A 322 -1.67 28.96 27.16
CA SER A 322 -0.26 28.74 26.85
C SER A 322 0.47 27.96 27.94
N SER A 323 0.03 28.05 29.19
CA SER A 323 0.61 27.30 30.30
C SER A 323 -0.33 27.17 31.52
N ILE A 324 -0.01 26.22 32.41
CA ILE A 324 -0.66 26.03 33.70
C ILE A 324 0.36 26.30 34.80
N ILE A 325 -0.01 27.06 35.83
CA ILE A 325 0.85 27.38 36.98
C ILE A 325 0.21 26.76 38.22
N ILE A 326 0.97 25.95 38.95
CA ILE A 326 0.58 25.40 40.25
C ILE A 326 1.40 26.12 41.32
N ARG A 327 0.73 26.88 42.18
CA ARG A 327 1.31 27.56 43.33
C ARG A 327 0.96 26.81 44.59
N TYR A 328 1.93 26.53 45.44
CA TYR A 328 1.64 25.92 46.75
C TYR A 328 2.48 26.54 47.86
N LYS A 329 1.89 26.62 49.06
CA LYS A 329 2.52 27.15 50.28
C LYS A 329 2.10 26.35 51.52
N VAL A 330 2.95 26.33 52.55
CA VAL A 330 2.59 25.72 53.84
C VAL A 330 1.56 26.62 54.55
N GLN A 331 0.48 26.03 55.06
CA GLN A 331 -0.59 26.74 55.74
C GLN A 331 -0.06 27.41 57.01
N GLY A 332 -0.24 28.74 57.12
CA GLY A 332 0.23 29.54 58.26
C GLY A 332 1.57 30.27 58.10
N LYS A 333 2.29 30.07 56.98
CA LYS A 333 3.47 30.90 56.62
C LYS A 333 3.06 32.15 55.82
N SER A 334 3.86 33.22 55.90
CA SER A 334 3.63 34.49 55.20
C SER A 334 3.53 34.33 53.68
N GLU A 335 2.79 35.21 52.98
CA GLU A 335 2.48 35.10 51.55
C GLU A 335 3.72 35.01 50.62
N ASP A 336 4.88 35.53 51.06
CA ASP A 336 6.12 35.55 50.27
C ASP A 336 6.88 34.22 50.19
N GLN A 337 6.40 33.13 50.83
CA GLN A 337 7.04 31.80 50.78
C GLN A 337 6.23 30.76 50.00
N HIS A 338 5.82 31.09 48.77
CA HIS A 338 5.14 30.16 47.86
C HIS A 338 6.08 29.59 46.79
N ILE A 339 5.80 28.37 46.33
CA ILE A 339 6.53 27.70 45.25
C ILE A 339 5.63 27.62 44.02
N ASP A 340 6.12 28.13 42.88
CA ASP A 340 5.41 28.13 41.60
C ASP A 340 5.99 27.09 40.65
N VAL A 341 5.14 26.21 40.13
CA VAL A 341 5.46 25.22 39.09
C VAL A 341 4.74 25.59 37.81
N LYS A 342 5.49 25.97 36.78
CA LYS A 342 4.95 26.38 35.47
C LYS A 342 5.06 25.28 34.42
N ILE A 343 3.93 24.84 33.89
CA ILE A 343 3.79 23.76 32.91
C ILE A 343 3.41 24.37 31.56
N LYS A 344 4.36 24.40 30.61
CA LYS A 344 4.15 24.98 29.27
C LYS A 344 3.46 24.05 28.28
N ASN A 345 3.40 22.75 28.57
CA ASN A 345 2.73 21.79 27.69
C ASN A 345 1.26 21.64 28.12
N VAL A 346 0.36 22.27 27.37
CA VAL A 346 -1.09 22.33 27.67
C VAL A 346 -1.81 20.99 27.49
N THR A 347 -1.15 19.99 26.88
CA THR A 347 -1.67 18.61 26.80
C THR A 347 -1.59 17.86 28.13
N ILE A 348 -0.82 18.39 29.10
CA ILE A 348 -0.70 17.83 30.44
C ILE A 348 -1.85 18.33 31.31
N THR A 349 -2.68 17.39 31.79
CA THR A 349 -3.83 17.66 32.68
C THR A 349 -3.62 17.15 34.11
N GLN A 350 -2.43 16.61 34.41
CA GLN A 350 -2.06 16.12 35.74
C GLN A 350 -0.56 16.32 36.03
N TYR A 351 -0.21 16.60 37.28
CA TYR A 351 1.15 16.84 37.74
C TYR A 351 1.39 16.30 39.14
N GLN A 352 2.57 15.72 39.38
CA GLN A 352 2.97 15.21 40.69
C GLN A 352 3.88 16.21 41.40
N LEU A 353 3.40 16.79 42.50
CA LEU A 353 4.22 17.56 43.44
C LEU A 353 5.09 16.59 44.25
N LYS A 354 6.39 16.85 44.34
CA LYS A 354 7.38 16.03 45.05
C LYS A 354 8.20 16.91 46.01
N GLY A 355 8.73 16.31 47.07
CA GLY A 355 9.55 17.02 48.06
C GLY A 355 8.74 17.83 49.08
N LEU A 356 7.52 17.38 49.39
CA LEU A 356 6.70 17.94 50.46
C LEU A 356 7.20 17.46 51.83
N GLU A 357 6.97 18.25 52.87
CA GLU A 357 7.30 17.90 54.26
C GLU A 357 6.25 16.93 54.82
N PRO A 358 6.64 15.89 55.59
CA PRO A 358 5.69 14.98 56.24
C PRO A 358 4.75 15.69 57.21
N GLN A 359 3.53 15.18 57.35
CA GLN A 359 2.50 15.68 58.27
C GLN A 359 2.26 17.21 58.20
N THR A 360 2.40 17.79 57.02
CA THR A 360 2.35 19.23 56.78
C THR A 360 1.14 19.58 55.91
N MET A 361 0.42 20.63 56.29
CA MET A 361 -0.72 21.13 55.54
C MET A 361 -0.28 22.23 54.56
N TYR A 362 -0.64 22.05 53.30
CA TYR A 362 -0.35 22.93 52.17
C TYR A 362 -1.64 23.53 51.60
N GLN A 363 -1.56 24.78 51.19
CA GLN A 363 -2.56 25.48 50.41
C GLN A 363 -2.08 25.54 48.95
N VAL A 364 -2.89 25.03 48.02
CA VAL A 364 -2.56 24.91 46.60
C VAL A 364 -3.53 25.71 45.74
N GLU A 365 -2.99 26.51 44.83
CA GLU A 365 -3.71 27.32 43.86
C GLU A 365 -3.26 26.95 42.45
N ILE A 366 -4.19 26.91 41.50
CA ILE A 366 -3.91 26.54 40.12
C ILE A 366 -4.41 27.65 39.20
N PHE A 367 -3.54 28.09 38.30
CA PHE A 367 -3.77 29.17 37.36
C PHE A 367 -3.63 28.64 35.93
N ALA A 368 -4.48 29.11 35.02
CA ALA A 368 -4.25 29.03 33.59
C ALA A 368 -3.64 30.35 33.11
N GLU A 369 -2.71 30.31 32.17
CA GLU A 369 -2.12 31.51 31.56
C GLU A 369 -2.38 31.48 30.06
N ASN A 370 -2.76 32.60 29.47
CA ASN A 370 -2.86 32.80 28.02
C ASN A 370 -2.11 34.07 27.59
N ASN A 371 -2.35 34.54 26.37
CA ASN A 371 -1.71 35.74 25.83
C ASN A 371 -2.09 37.06 26.53
N ILE A 372 -3.14 37.09 27.36
CA ILE A 372 -3.55 38.26 28.16
C ILE A 372 -2.91 38.23 29.55
N GLY A 373 -2.82 37.05 30.16
CA GLY A 373 -2.26 36.89 31.49
C GLY A 373 -2.76 35.62 32.18
N SER A 374 -2.59 35.58 33.51
CA SER A 374 -3.00 34.46 34.36
C SER A 374 -4.43 34.62 34.86
N SER A 375 -5.17 33.51 34.96
CA SER A 375 -6.50 33.43 35.56
C SER A 375 -6.46 33.85 37.03
N ASN A 376 -7.54 34.43 37.55
CA ASN A 376 -7.68 34.66 39.00
C ASN A 376 -8.31 33.43 39.66
N PRO A 377 -7.61 32.69 40.55
CA PRO A 377 -8.19 31.53 41.21
C PRO A 377 -9.22 32.00 42.23
N ALA A 378 -10.43 31.44 42.17
CA ALA A 378 -11.50 31.75 43.11
C ALA A 378 -11.39 30.91 44.40
N PHE A 379 -10.75 29.74 44.32
CA PHE A 379 -10.63 28.79 45.41
C PHE A 379 -9.21 28.25 45.51
N SER A 380 -8.75 28.08 46.75
CA SER A 380 -7.53 27.37 47.10
C SER A 380 -7.88 25.99 47.66
N HIS A 381 -7.03 25.00 47.38
CA HIS A 381 -7.24 23.62 47.77
C HIS A 381 -6.29 23.22 48.89
N GLU A 382 -6.82 22.57 49.92
CA GLU A 382 -6.03 22.06 51.03
C GLU A 382 -5.45 20.67 50.72
N LEU A 383 -4.17 20.48 51.07
CA LEU A 383 -3.41 19.25 50.88
C LEU A 383 -2.67 18.94 52.19
N MET A 384 -2.95 17.79 52.83
CA MET A 384 -2.24 17.35 54.04
C MET A 384 -1.41 16.08 53.75
N THR A 385 -0.10 16.14 53.93
CA THR A 385 0.80 14.99 53.75
C THR A 385 0.70 13.99 54.92
N LEU A 386 1.09 12.74 54.66
CA LEU A 386 1.02 11.65 55.64
C LEU A 386 2.21 11.68 56.64
N SER A 387 2.11 10.94 57.73
CA SER A 387 3.18 10.76 58.72
C SER A 387 4.23 9.74 58.26
N GLU A 388 5.49 9.95 58.61
CA GLU A 388 6.64 9.12 58.25
C GLU A 388 6.51 7.68 58.81
N SER A 389 6.63 6.64 57.96
CA SER A 389 6.47 5.23 58.40
C SER A 389 7.80 4.60 58.85
N GLN A 390 7.87 4.09 60.08
CA GLN A 390 9.05 3.38 60.61
C GLN A 390 9.10 1.89 60.20
N ALA A 391 10.28 1.40 59.82
CA ALA A 391 10.65 -0.02 59.72
C ALA A 391 12.06 -0.25 60.31
N PRO A 392 12.39 -1.49 60.77
CA PRO A 392 13.28 -1.73 61.92
C PRO A 392 14.78 -1.69 61.63
N ALA A 393 15.54 -1.42 62.69
CA ALA A 393 16.97 -1.14 62.71
C ALA A 393 17.91 -2.38 62.60
N GLU A 394 19.00 -2.14 61.85
CA GLU A 394 20.40 -2.61 61.96
C GLU A 394 20.80 -4.10 61.91
N LEU A 395 21.64 -4.45 60.91
CA LEU A 395 23.06 -4.81 61.13
C LEU A 395 23.85 -4.91 59.79
N GLY A 396 25.01 -4.26 59.70
CA GLY A 396 26.10 -4.69 58.80
C GLY A 396 26.41 -3.82 57.57
N GLY A 397 26.80 -2.56 57.79
CA GLY A 397 27.28 -1.64 56.75
C GLY A 397 28.51 -2.18 56.00
N GLY A 398 28.39 -2.29 54.67
CA GLY A 398 29.51 -2.56 53.77
C GLY A 398 29.24 -3.63 52.72
N LYS A 399 28.60 -4.76 53.09
CA LYS A 399 28.20 -5.82 52.13
C LYS A 399 26.76 -5.67 51.63
N MET A 400 25.94 -4.89 52.33
CA MET A 400 24.53 -4.67 51.98
C MET A 400 24.33 -3.74 50.78
N LEU A 401 25.28 -2.86 50.42
CA LEU A 401 25.09 -1.96 49.28
C LEU A 401 25.03 -2.73 47.95
N LEU A 402 25.85 -3.78 47.81
CA LEU A 402 25.89 -4.62 46.61
C LEU A 402 24.64 -5.52 46.50
N ILE A 403 24.15 -6.07 47.62
CA ILE A 403 22.94 -6.91 47.65
C ILE A 403 21.67 -6.04 47.54
N ALA A 404 21.66 -4.82 48.08
CA ALA A 404 20.53 -3.89 47.99
C ALA A 404 20.38 -3.26 46.61
N ILE A 405 21.47 -3.02 45.87
CA ILE A 405 21.40 -2.54 44.48
C ILE A 405 20.84 -3.66 43.57
N LEU A 406 21.32 -4.90 43.74
CA LEU A 406 20.81 -6.07 42.99
C LEU A 406 19.36 -6.42 43.36
N GLY A 407 18.99 -6.32 44.64
CA GLY A 407 17.63 -6.56 45.13
C GLY A 407 16.63 -5.45 44.79
N SER A 408 17.05 -4.18 44.78
CA SER A 408 16.19 -3.04 44.42
C SER A 408 15.95 -2.97 42.90
N ALA A 409 16.93 -3.33 42.07
CA ALA A 409 16.71 -3.48 40.64
C ALA A 409 15.74 -4.63 40.33
N GLY A 410 15.87 -5.77 41.03
CA GLY A 410 14.92 -6.89 40.90
C GLY A 410 13.51 -6.55 41.36
N MET A 411 13.36 -5.87 42.51
CA MET A 411 12.06 -5.46 43.05
C MET A 411 11.42 -4.31 42.28
N THR A 412 12.19 -3.35 41.77
CA THR A 412 11.65 -2.31 40.89
C THR A 412 11.21 -2.89 39.55
N CYS A 413 11.96 -3.85 39.00
CA CYS A 413 11.53 -4.58 37.81
C CYS A 413 10.24 -5.37 38.07
N LEU A 414 10.13 -6.08 39.20
CA LEU A 414 8.92 -6.83 39.55
C LEU A 414 7.70 -5.94 39.80
N THR A 415 7.88 -4.80 40.48
CA THR A 415 6.80 -3.85 40.78
C THR A 415 6.37 -3.06 39.55
N VAL A 416 7.27 -2.75 38.62
CA VAL A 416 6.93 -2.19 37.31
C VAL A 416 6.18 -3.22 36.47
N LEU A 417 6.58 -4.50 36.49
CA LEU A 417 5.86 -5.59 35.81
C LEU A 417 4.46 -5.79 36.39
N LEU A 418 4.32 -5.73 37.72
CA LEU A 418 3.03 -5.85 38.40
C LEU A 418 2.14 -4.64 38.12
N ALA A 419 2.69 -3.42 38.15
CA ALA A 419 1.99 -2.20 37.80
C ALA A 419 1.56 -2.19 36.33
N PHE A 420 2.39 -2.71 35.43
CA PHE A 420 2.07 -2.88 34.01
C PHE A 420 0.94 -3.91 33.80
N LEU A 421 0.97 -5.04 34.51
CA LEU A 421 -0.11 -6.03 34.49
C LEU A 421 -1.42 -5.47 35.06
N ILE A 422 -1.36 -4.70 36.14
CA ILE A 422 -2.53 -4.02 36.72
C ILE A 422 -3.06 -2.95 35.75
N MET A 423 -2.19 -2.17 35.11
CA MET A 423 -2.60 -1.17 34.13
C MET A 423 -3.22 -1.83 32.88
N LEU A 424 -2.71 -2.99 32.45
CA LEU A 424 -3.31 -3.79 31.37
C LEU A 424 -4.70 -4.32 31.77
N GLN A 425 -4.87 -4.82 33.00
CA GLN A 425 -6.18 -5.28 33.50
C GLN A 425 -7.18 -4.13 33.62
N LEU A 426 -6.75 -2.95 34.10
CA LEU A 426 -7.60 -1.76 34.21
C LEU A 426 -7.93 -1.16 32.84
N LYS A 427 -7.00 -1.17 31.88
CA LYS A 427 -7.25 -0.78 30.48
C LYS A 427 -8.23 -1.74 29.82
N ARG A 428 -8.10 -3.05 30.07
CA ARG A 428 -9.06 -4.08 29.60
C ARG A 428 -10.45 -3.87 30.18
N ALA A 429 -10.56 -3.57 31.48
CA ALA A 429 -11.82 -3.28 32.16
C ALA A 429 -12.46 -1.95 31.71
N ASN A 430 -11.67 -0.91 31.47
CA ASN A 430 -12.16 0.38 30.96
C ASN A 430 -12.59 0.30 29.49
N VAL A 431 -11.91 -0.50 28.67
CA VAL A 431 -12.34 -0.80 27.29
C VAL A 431 -13.64 -1.59 27.29
N GLN A 432 -13.78 -2.61 28.16
CA GLN A 432 -15.03 -3.35 28.33
C GLN A 432 -16.20 -2.46 28.82
N ARG A 433 -15.95 -1.52 29.75
CA ARG A 433 -16.97 -0.56 30.22
C ARG A 433 -17.38 0.45 29.15
N ARG A 434 -16.45 0.93 28.32
CA ARG A 434 -16.76 1.80 27.17
C ARG A 434 -17.52 1.05 26.06
N MET A 435 -17.22 -0.23 25.83
CA MET A 435 -17.96 -1.10 24.90
C MET A 435 -19.40 -1.37 25.37
N ALA A 436 -19.62 -1.56 26.69
CA ALA A 436 -20.96 -1.76 27.24
C ALA A 436 -21.85 -0.50 27.13
N GLN A 437 -21.27 0.69 27.24
CA GLN A 437 -22.00 1.96 27.08
C GLN A 437 -22.29 2.29 25.61
N ALA A 438 -21.45 1.85 24.67
CA ALA A 438 -21.69 2.01 23.24
C ALA A 438 -22.79 1.07 22.68
N PHE A 439 -23.16 0.02 23.42
CA PHE A 439 -24.17 -0.96 23.01
C PHE A 439 -25.62 -0.53 23.32
N GLN A 440 -25.83 0.49 24.16
CA GLN A 440 -27.18 0.94 24.55
C GLN A 440 -27.82 1.97 23.61
N ASN A 441 -27.08 2.53 22.65
CA ASN A 441 -27.56 3.62 21.78
C ASN A 441 -27.52 3.30 20.27
N VAL A 442 -27.84 2.06 19.87
CA VAL A 442 -28.11 1.76 18.45
C VAL A 442 -29.45 1.05 18.34
N ARG A 443 -30.45 1.83 17.94
CA ARG A 443 -31.77 1.37 17.54
C ARG A 443 -31.70 0.84 16.10
N GLU A 444 -32.48 -0.20 15.87
CA GLU A 444 -32.63 -1.05 14.67
C GLU A 444 -32.70 -0.29 13.32
N GLU A 445 -32.04 -0.82 12.28
CA GLU A 445 -32.62 -1.04 10.92
C GLU A 445 -31.64 -1.83 9.99
N PRO A 446 -32.10 -2.43 8.86
CA PRO A 446 -32.01 -3.89 8.67
C PRO A 446 -30.93 -4.38 7.68
N ALA A 447 -30.70 -5.69 7.74
CA ALA A 447 -29.79 -6.45 6.90
C ALA A 447 -30.18 -6.42 5.40
N VAL A 448 -29.21 -6.05 4.54
CA VAL A 448 -29.32 -6.23 3.09
C VAL A 448 -28.78 -7.62 2.73
N GLN A 449 -29.71 -8.52 2.45
CA GLN A 449 -29.51 -9.86 1.92
C GLN A 449 -29.31 -9.78 0.40
N PHE A 450 -28.24 -10.38 -0.15
CA PHE A 450 -28.06 -10.49 -1.61
C PHE A 450 -28.44 -11.88 -2.11
N ASN A 451 -29.50 -11.92 -2.92
CA ASN A 451 -29.91 -13.06 -3.74
C ASN A 451 -29.39 -12.94 -5.19
N SER A 452 -29.31 -14.10 -5.85
CA SER A 452 -28.71 -14.34 -7.17
C SER A 452 -29.53 -13.87 -8.39
N GLY A 453 -28.82 -13.51 -9.48
CA GLY A 453 -29.29 -13.35 -10.88
C GLY A 453 -29.88 -11.98 -11.22
N THR A 454 -29.65 -11.30 -12.36
CA THR A 454 -29.18 -11.68 -13.71
C THR A 454 -28.79 -10.41 -14.49
N LEU A 455 -27.71 -10.43 -15.29
CA LEU A 455 -27.62 -9.96 -16.70
C LEU A 455 -26.15 -9.87 -17.16
N ALA A 456 -25.88 -10.45 -18.33
CA ALA A 456 -24.58 -10.93 -18.80
C ALA A 456 -24.10 -10.25 -20.09
N LEU A 457 -22.77 -10.22 -20.30
CA LEU A 457 -22.03 -10.53 -21.55
C LEU A 457 -20.53 -10.16 -21.36
N ASN A 458 -19.69 -11.10 -20.89
CA ASN A 458 -18.84 -12.05 -21.62
C ASN A 458 -17.46 -11.53 -22.06
N ARG A 459 -16.46 -11.72 -21.18
CA ARG A 459 -15.15 -12.25 -21.58
C ARG A 459 -14.74 -13.33 -20.58
N LYS A 460 -14.43 -14.52 -21.09
CA LYS A 460 -13.97 -15.69 -20.35
C LYS A 460 -12.70 -15.35 -19.54
N ALA A 461 -12.88 -15.01 -18.26
CA ALA A 461 -11.96 -15.40 -17.21
C ALA A 461 -12.60 -16.60 -16.51
N LYS A 462 -11.82 -17.61 -16.14
CA LYS A 462 -12.28 -18.73 -15.33
C LYS A 462 -12.86 -18.18 -14.01
N ASN A 463 -14.16 -17.92 -13.98
CA ASN A 463 -14.92 -17.74 -12.76
C ASN A 463 -15.21 -19.12 -12.19
N ASN A 464 -14.26 -19.64 -11.44
CA ASN A 464 -14.55 -20.22 -10.14
C ASN A 464 -13.69 -19.40 -9.17
N PRO A 465 -14.23 -18.66 -8.19
CA PRO A 465 -13.54 -18.66 -6.92
C PRO A 465 -13.74 -20.09 -6.41
N ASP A 466 -12.80 -20.99 -6.71
CA ASP A 466 -12.73 -22.19 -5.88
C ASP A 466 -12.60 -21.63 -4.46
N PRO A 467 -13.52 -21.98 -3.53
CA PRO A 467 -13.43 -21.49 -2.16
C PRO A 467 -12.03 -21.82 -1.68
N THR A 468 -11.26 -20.82 -1.25
CA THR A 468 -9.89 -21.01 -0.80
C THR A 468 -9.89 -22.15 0.23
N ILE A 469 -9.37 -23.32 -0.17
CA ILE A 469 -9.39 -24.51 0.68
C ILE A 469 -8.28 -24.31 1.70
N TYR A 470 -8.64 -23.96 2.93
CA TYR A 470 -7.72 -23.82 4.05
C TYR A 470 -7.98 -24.92 5.10
N PRO A 471 -6.97 -25.30 5.90
CA PRO A 471 -7.17 -26.24 7.00
C PRO A 471 -8.12 -25.62 8.03
N VAL A 472 -9.32 -26.19 8.19
CA VAL A 472 -10.31 -25.68 9.15
C VAL A 472 -9.95 -26.16 10.56
N LEU A 473 -9.91 -25.23 11.51
CA LEU A 473 -9.75 -25.52 12.93
C LEU A 473 -11.12 -25.47 13.64
N ASP A 474 -11.39 -26.46 14.48
CA ASP A 474 -12.54 -26.41 15.39
C ASP A 474 -12.29 -25.36 16.47
N TRP A 475 -13.30 -24.52 16.73
CA TRP A 475 -13.24 -23.50 17.77
C TRP A 475 -12.91 -24.10 19.15
N ASN A 476 -13.44 -25.28 19.46
CA ASN A 476 -13.22 -25.95 20.74
C ASN A 476 -11.81 -26.48 20.92
N ASP A 477 -11.08 -26.63 19.81
CA ASP A 477 -9.69 -27.08 19.80
C ASP A 477 -8.69 -25.94 19.98
N ILE A 478 -9.16 -24.68 20.12
CA ILE A 478 -8.32 -23.50 20.33
C ILE A 478 -8.42 -23.06 21.80
N LYS A 479 -7.28 -23.07 22.51
CA LYS A 479 -7.15 -22.54 23.87
C LYS A 479 -6.30 -21.28 23.88
N PHE A 480 -6.96 -20.12 23.88
CA PHE A 480 -6.32 -18.81 23.93
C PHE A 480 -5.54 -18.58 25.23
N GLN A 481 -4.43 -17.87 25.12
CA GLN A 481 -3.55 -17.44 26.20
C GLN A 481 -3.38 -15.92 26.11
N ASP A 482 -2.16 -15.43 26.36
CA ASP A 482 -1.83 -14.01 26.38
C ASP A 482 -1.84 -13.38 25.00
N VAL A 483 -2.12 -12.08 24.98
CA VAL A 483 -1.93 -11.24 23.80
C VAL A 483 -0.44 -11.03 23.62
N ILE A 484 0.09 -11.44 22.47
CA ILE A 484 1.53 -11.35 22.16
C ILE A 484 1.86 -10.24 21.18
N GLY A 485 0.85 -9.63 20.56
CA GLY A 485 1.02 -8.46 19.70
C GLY A 485 -0.30 -7.78 19.38
N GLU A 486 -0.27 -6.47 19.22
CA GLU A 486 -1.37 -5.68 18.69
C GLU A 486 -0.84 -4.84 17.54
N GLY A 487 -1.47 -4.95 16.37
CA GLY A 487 -1.07 -4.23 15.16
C GLY A 487 -2.26 -3.52 14.50
N ASN A 488 -2.02 -3.03 13.29
CA ASN A 488 -3.03 -2.32 12.48
C ASN A 488 -4.20 -3.25 12.14
N PHE A 489 -3.93 -4.48 11.70
CA PHE A 489 -4.96 -5.44 11.28
C PHE A 489 -5.73 -6.09 12.44
N GLY A 490 -5.23 -6.02 13.67
CA GLY A 490 -5.89 -6.63 14.81
C GLY A 490 -4.99 -7.04 15.96
N GLN A 491 -5.35 -8.13 16.63
CA GLN A 491 -4.67 -8.65 17.80
C GLN A 491 -4.13 -10.06 17.51
N VAL A 492 -2.91 -10.33 17.96
CA VAL A 492 -2.27 -11.65 17.92
C VAL A 492 -2.25 -12.22 19.33
N LEU A 493 -2.83 -13.40 19.50
CA LEU A 493 -2.88 -14.12 20.77
C LEU A 493 -2.05 -15.38 20.69
N LYS A 494 -1.28 -15.69 21.72
CA LYS A 494 -0.74 -17.03 21.87
C LYS A 494 -1.91 -17.98 22.16
N ALA A 495 -1.87 -19.19 21.61
CA ALA A 495 -2.85 -20.23 21.90
C ALA A 495 -2.20 -21.61 21.87
N ARG A 496 -2.85 -22.58 22.51
CA ARG A 496 -2.62 -23.99 22.22
C ARG A 496 -3.76 -24.51 21.35
N ILE A 497 -3.41 -25.06 20.20
CA ILE A 497 -4.36 -25.68 19.29
C ILE A 497 -4.22 -27.20 19.31
N LYS A 498 -5.33 -27.89 19.05
CA LYS A 498 -5.32 -29.32 18.74
C LYS A 498 -5.54 -29.49 17.23
N LYS A 499 -4.55 -30.07 16.56
CA LYS A 499 -4.61 -30.35 15.12
C LYS A 499 -4.14 -31.79 14.90
N ASP A 500 -4.91 -32.58 14.15
CA ASP A 500 -4.60 -33.98 13.84
C ASP A 500 -4.30 -34.83 15.10
N GLY A 501 -4.98 -34.53 16.21
CA GLY A 501 -4.78 -35.19 17.51
C GLY A 501 -3.58 -34.69 18.33
N LEU A 502 -2.68 -33.89 17.75
CA LEU A 502 -1.51 -33.32 18.42
C LEU A 502 -1.82 -31.93 18.98
N ARG A 503 -1.25 -31.63 20.15
CA ARG A 503 -1.32 -30.29 20.76
C ARG A 503 -0.04 -29.53 20.47
N MET A 504 -0.18 -28.31 19.94
CA MET A 504 0.95 -27.44 19.61
C MET A 504 0.66 -25.98 19.94
N ASP A 505 1.73 -25.21 20.11
CA ASP A 505 1.64 -23.75 20.28
C ASP A 505 1.37 -23.10 18.92
N ALA A 506 0.50 -22.09 18.92
CA ALA A 506 0.13 -21.30 17.76
C ALA A 506 0.01 -19.82 18.13
N ALA A 507 0.21 -18.95 17.15
CA ALA A 507 -0.21 -17.56 17.22
C ALA A 507 -1.52 -17.40 16.45
N ILE A 508 -2.55 -16.89 17.11
CA ILE A 508 -3.86 -16.64 16.52
C ILE A 508 -3.97 -15.16 16.19
N LYS A 509 -3.97 -14.82 14.89
CA LYS A 509 -4.25 -13.49 14.39
C LYS A 509 -5.76 -13.34 14.25
N ARG A 510 -6.36 -12.31 14.86
CA ARG A 510 -7.77 -11.95 14.71
C ARG A 510 -7.93 -10.47 14.38
N MET A 511 -8.95 -10.12 13.62
CA MET A 511 -9.27 -8.72 13.33
C MET A 511 -9.91 -7.99 14.53
N LYS A 512 -9.73 -6.67 14.58
CA LYS A 512 -10.44 -5.77 15.51
C LYS A 512 -11.91 -5.62 15.06
N GLU A 513 -12.81 -5.38 16.01
CA GLU A 513 -14.26 -5.25 15.73
C GLU A 513 -14.62 -4.05 14.84
N TYR A 514 -13.71 -3.09 14.68
CA TYR A 514 -13.86 -1.87 13.88
C TYR A 514 -12.92 -1.83 12.65
N ALA A 515 -12.50 -2.99 12.15
CA ALA A 515 -11.66 -3.09 10.96
C ALA A 515 -12.36 -2.51 9.71
N SER A 516 -11.62 -1.78 8.87
CA SER A 516 -12.15 -1.22 7.63
C SER A 516 -12.36 -2.31 6.56
N LYS A 517 -13.13 -2.00 5.52
CA LYS A 517 -13.32 -2.93 4.38
C LYS A 517 -12.01 -3.32 3.69
N ASP A 518 -11.01 -2.45 3.71
CA ASP A 518 -9.70 -2.72 3.14
C ASP A 518 -8.87 -3.62 4.08
N ASP A 519 -8.95 -3.42 5.40
CA ASP A 519 -8.32 -4.32 6.39
C ASP A 519 -8.87 -5.75 6.27
N HIS A 520 -10.18 -5.90 6.06
CA HIS A 520 -10.81 -7.19 5.82
C HIS A 520 -10.29 -7.88 4.55
N ARG A 521 -10.02 -7.10 3.49
CA ARG A 521 -9.50 -7.61 2.22
C ARG A 521 -8.04 -8.03 2.33
N ASP A 522 -7.22 -7.23 3.01
CA ASP A 522 -5.81 -7.54 3.24
C ASP A 522 -5.66 -8.76 4.15
N PHE A 523 -6.50 -8.90 5.18
CA PHE A 523 -6.51 -10.08 6.06
C PHE A 523 -6.98 -11.36 5.36
N ALA A 524 -8.00 -11.28 4.50
CA ALA A 524 -8.42 -12.40 3.66
C ALA A 524 -7.34 -12.77 2.62
N GLY A 525 -6.66 -11.76 2.06
CA GLY A 525 -5.53 -11.94 1.16
C GLY A 525 -4.36 -12.66 1.83
N GLU A 526 -4.04 -12.34 3.08
CA GLU A 526 -3.00 -13.01 3.87
C GLU A 526 -3.28 -14.52 4.02
N LEU A 527 -4.52 -14.91 4.32
CA LEU A 527 -4.94 -16.30 4.35
C LEU A 527 -4.73 -17.00 3.00
N GLU A 528 -5.13 -16.33 1.90
CA GLU A 528 -4.99 -16.89 0.55
C GLU A 528 -3.51 -17.09 0.17
N VAL A 529 -2.65 -16.12 0.48
CA VAL A 529 -1.20 -16.19 0.24
C VAL A 529 -0.60 -17.36 1.02
N LEU A 530 -0.86 -17.46 2.32
CA LEU A 530 -0.32 -18.52 3.16
C LEU A 530 -0.78 -19.93 2.72
N CYS A 531 -2.02 -20.06 2.24
CA CYS A 531 -2.50 -21.33 1.67
C CYS A 531 -1.75 -21.71 0.39
N LYS A 532 -1.51 -20.74 -0.51
CA LYS A 532 -0.84 -20.97 -1.80
C LYS A 532 0.66 -21.22 -1.66
N LEU A 533 1.31 -20.55 -0.70
CA LEU A 533 2.73 -20.74 -0.42
C LEU A 533 3.01 -22.13 0.18
N GLY A 534 2.06 -22.69 0.94
CA GLY A 534 2.24 -23.98 1.59
C GLY A 534 3.38 -23.96 2.61
N HIS A 535 3.99 -25.14 2.85
CA HIS A 535 5.04 -25.25 3.86
C HIS A 535 6.41 -24.84 3.32
N HIS A 536 7.09 -23.93 4.02
CA HIS A 536 8.51 -23.64 3.82
C HIS A 536 9.17 -23.31 5.17
N PRO A 537 10.40 -23.76 5.45
CA PRO A 537 11.05 -23.56 6.76
C PRO A 537 11.27 -22.09 7.11
N ASN A 538 11.54 -21.24 6.12
CA ASN A 538 11.81 -19.81 6.29
C ASN A 538 10.61 -18.89 5.98
N ILE A 539 9.40 -19.44 5.94
CA ILE A 539 8.14 -18.68 5.85
C ILE A 539 7.27 -19.10 7.03
N ILE A 540 6.56 -18.15 7.65
CA ILE A 540 5.63 -18.48 8.73
C ILE A 540 4.48 -19.30 8.17
N ASN A 541 4.23 -20.47 8.76
CA ASN A 541 3.27 -21.42 8.20
C ASN A 541 1.86 -21.22 8.77
N LEU A 542 0.85 -21.37 7.92
CA LEU A 542 -0.55 -21.48 8.34
C LEU A 542 -0.80 -22.88 8.92
N LEU A 543 -1.23 -22.93 10.18
CA LEU A 543 -1.67 -24.15 10.84
C LEU A 543 -3.14 -24.44 10.53
N GLY A 544 -3.97 -23.39 10.45
CA GLY A 544 -5.36 -23.46 10.02
C GLY A 544 -6.09 -22.14 10.23
N ALA A 545 -7.37 -22.10 9.87
CA ALA A 545 -8.23 -20.97 10.13
C ALA A 545 -9.58 -21.42 10.70
N CYS A 546 -10.21 -20.55 11.48
CA CYS A 546 -11.51 -20.79 12.10
C CYS A 546 -12.37 -19.55 11.94
N GLU A 547 -13.63 -19.71 11.57
CA GLU A 547 -14.62 -18.65 11.62
C GLU A 547 -15.54 -18.88 12.82
N HIS A 548 -15.62 -17.90 13.73
CA HIS A 548 -16.45 -17.99 14.93
C HIS A 548 -17.15 -16.67 15.19
N ARG A 549 -18.49 -16.70 15.31
CA ARG A 549 -19.33 -15.52 15.58
C ARG A 549 -19.10 -14.35 14.61
N GLY A 550 -18.86 -14.66 13.33
CA GLY A 550 -18.61 -13.65 12.29
C GLY A 550 -17.19 -13.07 12.25
N TYR A 551 -16.27 -13.60 13.05
CA TYR A 551 -14.85 -13.22 13.04
C TYR A 551 -13.98 -14.36 12.49
N LEU A 552 -13.03 -14.00 11.62
CA LEU A 552 -12.02 -14.91 11.10
C LEU A 552 -10.79 -14.92 12.01
N TYR A 553 -10.33 -16.12 12.35
CA TYR A 553 -9.15 -16.39 13.18
C TYR A 553 -8.15 -17.19 12.35
N LEU A 554 -6.92 -16.68 12.21
CA LEU A 554 -5.83 -17.35 11.51
C LEU A 554 -4.85 -17.91 12.54
N ALA A 555 -4.73 -19.23 12.60
CA ALA A 555 -3.72 -19.91 13.40
C ALA A 555 -2.45 -20.10 12.57
N ILE A 556 -1.39 -19.40 12.95
CA ILE A 556 -0.07 -19.51 12.35
C ILE A 556 0.93 -20.11 13.33
N GLU A 557 2.03 -20.62 12.79
CA GLU A 557 3.17 -21.12 13.57
C GLU A 557 3.62 -20.09 14.62
N TYR A 558 3.85 -20.54 15.85
CA TYR A 558 4.32 -19.67 16.92
C TYR A 558 5.85 -19.50 16.85
N ALA A 559 6.31 -18.25 16.83
CA ALA A 559 7.72 -17.92 16.87
C ALA A 559 8.13 -17.46 18.29
N PRO A 560 8.84 -18.29 19.07
CA PRO A 560 9.06 -18.04 20.49
C PRO A 560 9.97 -16.85 20.79
N HIS A 561 10.79 -16.41 19.83
CA HIS A 561 11.75 -15.33 20.04
C HIS A 561 11.28 -13.96 19.51
N GLY A 562 10.03 -13.87 19.01
CA GLY A 562 9.44 -12.63 18.53
C GLY A 562 9.97 -12.19 17.16
N ASN A 563 9.87 -10.90 16.84
CA ASN A 563 10.39 -10.36 15.59
C ASN A 563 11.91 -10.13 15.63
N LEU A 564 12.55 -10.18 14.46
CA LEU A 564 14.00 -10.09 14.31
C LEU A 564 14.54 -8.71 14.70
N LEU A 565 13.80 -7.62 14.46
CA LEU A 565 14.23 -6.26 14.84
C LEU A 565 14.45 -6.14 16.35
N ASP A 566 13.46 -6.54 17.14
CA ASP A 566 13.55 -6.55 18.61
C ASP A 566 14.62 -7.54 19.09
N PHE A 567 14.74 -8.69 18.42
CA PHE A 567 15.76 -9.70 18.74
C PHE A 567 17.18 -9.16 18.53
N LEU A 568 17.43 -8.44 17.43
CA LEU A 568 18.70 -7.77 17.14
C LEU A 568 19.00 -6.67 18.18
N ARG A 569 18.01 -5.85 18.54
CA ARG A 569 18.18 -4.79 19.55
C ARG A 569 18.47 -5.35 20.93
N LYS A 570 17.78 -6.42 21.34
CA LYS A 570 18.08 -7.14 22.59
C LYS A 570 19.48 -7.74 22.61
N SER A 571 20.10 -7.97 21.44
CA SER A 571 21.47 -8.46 21.35
C SER A 571 22.52 -7.37 21.62
N ARG A 572 22.17 -6.08 21.61
CA ARG A 572 23.08 -4.94 21.86
C ARG A 572 23.55 -4.93 23.31
N VAL A 573 24.45 -5.84 23.64
CA VAL A 573 24.76 -6.17 25.03
C VAL A 573 25.45 -5.04 25.76
N LEU A 574 26.14 -4.13 25.07
CA LEU A 574 26.65 -2.90 25.69
C LEU A 574 25.53 -1.99 26.25
N GLU A 575 24.33 -2.02 25.69
CA GLU A 575 23.17 -1.26 26.19
C GLU A 575 22.38 -2.06 27.25
N THR A 576 22.22 -3.37 27.06
CA THR A 576 21.37 -4.20 27.92
C THR A 576 22.09 -4.79 29.14
N ASP A 577 23.38 -5.13 29.00
CA ASP A 577 24.26 -5.65 30.06
C ASP A 577 25.72 -5.17 29.84
N PRO A 578 26.03 -3.91 30.20
CA PRO A 578 27.35 -3.33 29.98
C PRO A 578 28.48 -4.10 30.68
N ALA A 579 28.20 -4.74 31.83
CA ALA A 579 29.19 -5.49 32.58
C ALA A 579 29.63 -6.74 31.80
N PHE A 580 28.69 -7.50 31.25
CA PHE A 580 29.00 -8.62 30.36
C PHE A 580 29.72 -8.17 29.09
N ALA A 581 29.25 -7.08 28.48
CA ALA A 581 29.83 -6.54 27.25
C ALA A 581 31.30 -6.20 27.39
N ILE A 582 31.66 -5.45 28.45
CA ILE A 582 33.04 -5.03 28.72
C ILE A 582 33.90 -6.24 29.12
N ALA A 583 33.38 -7.14 29.98
CA ALA A 583 34.12 -8.32 30.40
C ALA A 583 34.48 -9.26 29.25
N ASN A 584 33.59 -9.39 28.25
CA ASN A 584 33.80 -10.25 27.08
C ASN A 584 34.28 -9.48 25.84
N SER A 585 34.56 -8.17 25.97
CA SER A 585 34.96 -7.27 24.87
C SER A 585 34.05 -7.39 23.64
N THR A 586 32.74 -7.51 23.84
CA THR A 586 31.76 -7.75 22.78
C THR A 586 30.58 -6.78 22.82
N ALA A 587 30.17 -6.32 21.63
CA ALA A 587 29.02 -5.46 21.40
C ALA A 587 27.73 -6.27 21.14
N SER A 588 27.82 -7.59 20.91
CA SER A 588 26.60 -8.37 20.69
C SER A 588 26.68 -9.77 21.27
N THR A 589 25.55 -10.26 21.78
CA THR A 589 25.39 -11.70 22.08
C THR A 589 25.27 -12.56 20.82
N LEU A 590 25.08 -11.96 19.64
CA LEU A 590 25.04 -12.64 18.36
C LEU A 590 26.42 -12.62 17.69
N SER A 591 26.80 -13.78 17.16
CA SER A 591 28.00 -13.92 16.35
C SER A 591 27.78 -13.48 14.89
N SER A 592 28.88 -13.19 14.18
CA SER A 592 28.85 -12.94 12.73
C SER A 592 28.13 -14.06 11.96
N GLN A 593 28.33 -15.32 12.37
CA GLN A 593 27.74 -16.47 11.69
C GLN A 593 26.22 -16.51 11.88
N GLN A 594 25.72 -16.23 13.10
CA GLN A 594 24.28 -16.17 13.36
C GLN A 594 23.60 -15.05 12.57
N LEU A 595 24.23 -13.87 12.48
CA LEU A 595 23.71 -12.75 11.68
C LEU A 595 23.63 -13.11 10.19
N LEU A 596 24.67 -13.73 9.64
CA LEU A 596 24.66 -14.22 8.26
C LEU A 596 23.64 -15.36 8.04
N HIS A 597 23.42 -16.22 9.03
CA HIS A 597 22.38 -17.25 8.97
C HIS A 597 20.98 -16.65 8.90
N PHE A 598 20.67 -15.62 9.70
CA PHE A 598 19.40 -14.90 9.57
C PHE A 598 19.22 -14.30 8.17
N ALA A 599 20.27 -13.67 7.63
CA ALA A 599 20.24 -13.14 6.27
C ALA A 599 19.99 -14.24 5.21
N ALA A 600 20.68 -15.38 5.33
CA ALA A 600 20.54 -16.52 4.42
C ALA A 600 19.15 -17.16 4.51
N ASP A 601 18.59 -17.28 5.71
CA ASP A 601 17.23 -17.77 5.95
C ASP A 601 16.19 -16.91 5.25
N VAL A 602 16.27 -15.59 5.41
CA VAL A 602 15.37 -14.65 4.73
C VAL A 602 15.55 -14.71 3.21
N ALA A 603 16.79 -14.78 2.71
CA ALA A 603 17.04 -14.90 1.27
C ALA A 603 16.44 -16.18 0.69
N ARG A 604 16.55 -17.31 1.40
CA ARG A 604 15.97 -18.60 1.01
C ARG A 604 14.44 -18.56 0.97
N GLY A 605 13.82 -17.94 1.96
CA GLY A 605 12.37 -17.74 1.97
C GLY A 605 11.89 -16.84 0.84
N MET A 606 12.61 -15.75 0.55
CA MET A 606 12.26 -14.83 -0.54
C MET A 606 12.51 -15.41 -1.93
N ASP A 607 13.54 -16.26 -2.10
CA ASP A 607 13.75 -17.02 -3.32
C ASP A 607 12.54 -17.93 -3.61
N TYR A 608 12.11 -18.71 -2.63
CA TYR A 608 10.91 -19.54 -2.74
C TYR A 608 9.66 -18.72 -3.07
N LEU A 609 9.45 -17.60 -2.37
CA LEU A 609 8.31 -16.70 -2.60
C LEU A 609 8.31 -16.13 -4.03
N SER A 610 9.48 -15.73 -4.54
CA SER A 610 9.64 -15.20 -5.90
C SER A 610 9.37 -16.26 -6.98
N GLN A 611 9.83 -17.51 -6.77
CA GLN A 611 9.56 -18.63 -7.67
C GLN A 611 8.05 -18.94 -7.74
N LYS A 612 7.33 -18.72 -6.63
CA LYS A 612 5.87 -18.82 -6.55
C LYS A 612 5.13 -17.60 -7.11
N GLN A 613 5.83 -16.63 -7.71
CA GLN A 613 5.27 -15.43 -8.33
C GLN A 613 4.54 -14.51 -7.33
N PHE A 614 5.02 -14.47 -6.09
CA PHE A 614 4.56 -13.52 -5.09
C PHE A 614 5.55 -12.36 -4.96
N ILE A 615 5.03 -11.20 -4.58
CA ILE A 615 5.82 -10.03 -4.17
C ILE A 615 5.42 -9.69 -2.73
N HIS A 616 6.41 -9.56 -1.85
CA HIS A 616 6.20 -9.32 -0.42
C HIS A 616 5.72 -7.89 -0.15
N ARG A 617 6.43 -6.89 -0.70
CA ARG A 617 6.13 -5.43 -0.67
C ARG A 617 6.36 -4.70 0.65
N ASP A 618 6.53 -5.43 1.74
CA ASP A 618 6.89 -4.87 3.05
C ASP A 618 7.97 -5.71 3.77
N LEU A 619 9.05 -6.02 3.06
CA LEU A 619 10.13 -6.83 3.64
C LEU A 619 11.02 -5.95 4.53
N ALA A 620 11.03 -6.24 5.84
CA ALA A 620 11.79 -5.51 6.86
C ALA A 620 12.04 -6.41 8.08
N ALA A 621 13.04 -6.12 8.92
CA ALA A 621 13.34 -6.94 10.09
C ALA A 621 12.16 -7.09 11.08
N ARG A 622 11.27 -6.08 11.17
CA ARG A 622 10.03 -6.15 11.99
C ARG A 622 9.05 -7.23 11.51
N ASN A 623 9.10 -7.60 10.23
CA ASN A 623 8.24 -8.59 9.59
C ASN A 623 8.94 -9.95 9.45
N ILE A 624 10.11 -10.13 10.05
CA ILE A 624 10.77 -11.43 10.18
C ILE A 624 10.57 -11.92 11.61
N LEU A 625 10.11 -13.15 11.77
CA LEU A 625 9.96 -13.82 13.06
C LEU A 625 11.12 -14.79 13.30
N VAL A 626 11.57 -14.90 14.54
CA VAL A 626 12.61 -15.83 14.96
C VAL A 626 11.96 -17.04 15.64
N GLY A 627 11.93 -18.14 14.89
CA GLY A 627 11.29 -19.40 15.26
C GLY A 627 12.14 -20.27 16.19
N GLU A 628 11.68 -21.49 16.45
CA GLU A 628 12.48 -22.50 17.17
C GLU A 628 13.84 -22.72 16.48
N ASN A 629 14.86 -23.03 17.29
CA ASN A 629 16.24 -23.19 16.84
C ASN A 629 16.82 -21.96 16.12
N TYR A 630 16.29 -20.76 16.39
CA TYR A 630 16.70 -19.50 15.78
C TYR A 630 16.55 -19.45 14.25
N VAL A 631 15.59 -20.19 13.68
CA VAL A 631 15.29 -20.11 12.25
C VAL A 631 14.51 -18.84 11.95
N ALA A 632 15.01 -18.00 11.02
CA ALA A 632 14.29 -16.80 10.60
C ALA A 632 13.18 -17.16 9.59
N LYS A 633 11.99 -16.59 9.82
CA LYS A 633 10.76 -16.86 9.08
C LYS A 633 10.11 -15.56 8.63
N ILE A 634 9.88 -15.42 7.33
CA ILE A 634 9.18 -14.26 6.76
C ILE A 634 7.71 -14.30 7.17
N ALA A 635 7.17 -13.17 7.61
CA ALA A 635 5.81 -13.01 8.08
C ALA A 635 5.17 -11.71 7.55
N ASP A 636 3.88 -11.54 7.85
CA ASP A 636 3.05 -10.39 7.48
C ASP A 636 2.84 -10.16 5.98
N PHE A 637 1.97 -11.01 5.40
CA PHE A 637 1.63 -10.98 3.97
C PHE A 637 0.45 -10.07 3.62
N GLY A 638 0.03 -9.18 4.53
CA GLY A 638 -1.16 -8.33 4.33
C GLY A 638 -1.10 -7.47 3.06
N LEU A 639 0.11 -7.04 2.67
CA LEU A 639 0.35 -6.26 1.45
C LEU A 639 0.79 -7.10 0.24
N SER A 640 1.04 -8.39 0.43
CA SER A 640 1.57 -9.28 -0.59
C SER A 640 0.54 -9.65 -1.66
N ARG A 641 0.99 -9.87 -2.89
CA ARG A 641 0.13 -10.15 -4.05
C ARG A 641 0.79 -11.17 -4.99
N GLY A 642 -0.02 -12.04 -5.60
CA GLY A 642 0.42 -13.05 -6.58
C GLY A 642 0.39 -12.52 -8.01
N GLN A 643 1.31 -11.61 -8.35
CA GLN A 643 1.48 -11.01 -9.69
C GLN A 643 2.95 -10.65 -9.90
N GLU A 644 3.47 -10.77 -11.15
CA GLU A 644 4.86 -10.41 -11.49
C GLU A 644 5.17 -8.91 -11.34
N VAL A 645 4.17 -8.04 -11.57
CA VAL A 645 4.28 -6.59 -11.43
C VAL A 645 2.98 -6.06 -10.83
N TYR A 646 3.07 -5.24 -9.79
CA TYR A 646 1.93 -4.59 -9.17
C TYR A 646 2.10 -3.07 -9.10
N VAL A 647 1.04 -2.33 -9.44
CA VAL A 647 0.98 -0.87 -9.31
C VAL A 647 -0.15 -0.51 -8.33
N LYS A 648 0.19 0.10 -7.19
CA LYS A 648 -0.79 0.49 -6.16
C LYS A 648 -1.58 1.72 -6.65
N LYS A 649 -2.92 1.65 -6.61
CA LYS A 649 -3.83 2.74 -7.03
C LYS A 649 -4.37 3.60 -5.87
N THR A 650 -4.11 3.23 -4.62
CA THR A 650 -4.64 3.87 -3.41
C THR A 650 -3.52 4.30 -2.45
N MET A 651 -3.66 5.48 -1.86
CA MET A 651 -2.77 6.01 -0.82
C MET A 651 -3.08 5.30 0.51
N GLY A 652 -2.10 4.61 1.07
CA GLY A 652 -2.14 4.04 2.43
C GLY A 652 -0.75 4.19 3.05
N ARG A 653 -0.58 3.85 4.33
CA ARG A 653 0.76 3.86 4.97
C ARG A 653 1.74 2.99 4.17
N LEU A 654 2.93 3.51 3.92
CA LEU A 654 3.97 2.90 3.08
C LEU A 654 5.28 2.85 3.87
N PRO A 655 6.02 1.72 3.81
CA PRO A 655 7.28 1.55 4.54
C PRO A 655 8.44 2.25 3.82
N VAL A 656 8.39 3.58 3.71
CA VAL A 656 9.24 4.42 2.83
C VAL A 656 10.74 4.07 2.92
N ARG A 657 11.27 3.84 4.13
CA ARG A 657 12.70 3.56 4.35
C ARG A 657 13.18 2.23 3.75
N TRP A 658 12.28 1.30 3.43
CA TRP A 658 12.59 0.01 2.80
C TRP A 658 12.23 -0.04 1.32
N MET A 659 11.57 0.99 0.79
CA MET A 659 11.06 0.99 -0.58
C MET A 659 12.15 1.28 -1.60
N ALA A 660 12.08 0.57 -2.74
CA ALA A 660 12.92 0.83 -3.90
C ALA A 660 12.56 2.17 -4.56
N ILE A 661 13.51 2.75 -5.32
CA ILE A 661 13.31 4.04 -6.02
C ILE A 661 12.08 4.00 -6.94
N GLU A 662 11.90 2.91 -7.69
CA GLU A 662 10.74 2.74 -8.57
C GLU A 662 9.42 2.58 -7.80
N SER A 663 9.47 2.03 -6.59
CA SER A 663 8.31 1.93 -5.70
C SER A 663 7.95 3.28 -5.11
N LEU A 664 8.95 4.09 -4.75
CA LEU A 664 8.76 5.46 -4.26
C LEU A 664 8.19 6.37 -5.35
N ASN A 665 8.82 6.40 -6.52
CA ASN A 665 8.47 7.37 -7.57
C ASN A 665 7.25 6.97 -8.39
N TYR A 666 7.05 5.67 -8.62
CA TYR A 666 6.06 5.18 -9.58
C TYR A 666 5.10 4.14 -9.00
N SER A 667 5.19 3.86 -7.69
CA SER A 667 4.37 2.82 -7.04
C SER A 667 4.49 1.44 -7.71
N VAL A 668 5.64 1.13 -8.31
CA VAL A 668 5.94 -0.14 -8.97
C VAL A 668 6.54 -1.11 -7.95
N TYR A 669 5.96 -2.30 -7.85
CA TYR A 669 6.44 -3.38 -6.99
C TYR A 669 6.69 -4.63 -7.83
N THR A 670 7.85 -5.24 -7.62
CA THR A 670 8.37 -6.43 -8.32
C THR A 670 9.26 -7.25 -7.39
N THR A 671 9.68 -8.44 -7.79
CA THR A 671 10.73 -9.18 -7.06
C THR A 671 12.01 -8.33 -6.90
N ASN A 672 12.36 -7.51 -7.89
CA ASN A 672 13.54 -6.63 -7.81
C ASN A 672 13.36 -5.48 -6.81
N SER A 673 12.14 -5.03 -6.54
CA SER A 673 11.89 -4.07 -5.46
C SER A 673 11.99 -4.75 -4.09
N ASP A 674 11.57 -6.02 -3.96
CA ASP A 674 11.79 -6.79 -2.73
C ASP A 674 13.29 -7.04 -2.47
N VAL A 675 14.11 -7.22 -3.52
CA VAL A 675 15.58 -7.29 -3.40
C VAL A 675 16.16 -6.01 -2.81
N TRP A 676 15.64 -4.84 -3.19
CA TRP A 676 16.05 -3.58 -2.57
C TRP A 676 15.73 -3.58 -1.06
N SER A 677 14.50 -3.94 -0.70
CA SER A 677 14.06 -4.03 0.69
C SER A 677 14.89 -5.05 1.49
N TYR A 678 15.28 -6.16 0.86
CA TYR A 678 16.22 -7.13 1.42
C TYR A 678 17.59 -6.51 1.71
N GLY A 679 18.12 -5.68 0.81
CA GLY A 679 19.37 -4.95 1.07
C GLY A 679 19.28 -4.08 2.33
N VAL A 680 18.15 -3.40 2.54
CA VAL A 680 17.89 -2.62 3.76
C VAL A 680 17.79 -3.52 4.99
N LEU A 681 17.10 -4.65 4.89
CA LEU A 681 17.02 -5.66 5.96
C LEU A 681 18.40 -6.24 6.30
N LEU A 682 19.25 -6.51 5.32
CA LEU A 682 20.62 -6.97 5.55
C LEU A 682 21.42 -5.91 6.32
N TRP A 683 21.22 -4.63 6.00
CA TRP A 683 21.80 -3.52 6.77
C TRP A 683 21.25 -3.45 8.20
N GLU A 684 19.94 -3.69 8.42
CA GLU A 684 19.36 -3.81 9.77
C GLU A 684 20.02 -4.94 10.57
N ILE A 685 20.23 -6.11 9.95
CA ILE A 685 20.89 -7.26 10.59
C ILE A 685 22.31 -6.88 11.03
N VAL A 686 23.11 -6.33 10.11
CA VAL A 686 24.53 -6.00 10.39
C VAL A 686 24.66 -4.85 11.39
N SER A 687 23.75 -3.87 11.35
CA SER A 687 23.72 -2.73 12.29
C SER A 687 23.05 -3.06 13.64
N LEU A 688 22.67 -4.32 13.85
CA LEU A 688 21.99 -4.80 15.05
C LEU A 688 20.69 -4.03 15.34
N GLY A 689 19.88 -3.79 14.30
CA GLY A 689 18.57 -3.15 14.40
C GLY A 689 18.60 -1.63 14.45
N GLY A 690 19.59 -1.01 13.80
CA GLY A 690 19.61 0.45 13.61
C GLY A 690 18.45 0.91 12.72
N THR A 691 17.97 2.14 12.90
CA THR A 691 16.93 2.70 12.04
C THR A 691 17.55 3.06 10.67
N PRO A 692 17.08 2.49 9.55
CA PRO A 692 17.63 2.83 8.23
C PRO A 692 17.49 4.33 7.95
N TYR A 693 18.59 4.96 7.53
CA TYR A 693 18.66 6.40 7.28
C TYR A 693 18.30 7.23 8.53
N CYS A 694 18.78 6.80 9.70
CA CYS A 694 18.56 7.49 10.99
C CYS A 694 18.88 8.99 10.89
N GLY A 695 17.96 9.83 11.40
CA GLY A 695 18.09 11.30 11.35
C GLY A 695 17.67 11.95 10.02
N MET A 696 17.34 11.18 8.98
CA MET A 696 16.74 11.70 7.75
C MET A 696 15.22 11.49 7.75
N THR A 697 14.50 12.47 7.24
CA THR A 697 13.06 12.39 6.99
C THR A 697 12.75 11.55 5.74
N CYS A 698 11.53 11.02 5.67
CA CYS A 698 11.07 10.31 4.47
C CYS A 698 11.15 11.18 3.20
N ALA A 699 10.91 12.49 3.31
CA ALA A 699 10.99 13.42 2.18
C ALA A 699 12.41 13.55 1.60
N GLU A 700 13.44 13.58 2.45
CA GLU A 700 14.83 13.63 2.00
C GLU A 700 15.23 12.35 1.25
N LEU A 701 14.65 11.20 1.57
CA LEU A 701 14.92 9.96 0.84
C LEU A 701 14.42 9.99 -0.59
N TYR A 702 13.25 10.61 -0.85
CA TYR A 702 12.74 10.80 -2.21
C TYR A 702 13.69 11.62 -3.08
N GLU A 703 14.41 12.56 -2.50
CA GLU A 703 15.37 13.41 -3.22
C GLU A 703 16.74 12.73 -3.36
N LYS A 704 17.27 12.18 -2.27
CA LYS A 704 18.66 11.70 -2.21
C LYS A 704 18.85 10.34 -2.88
N LEU A 705 17.89 9.41 -2.80
CA LEU A 705 18.06 8.07 -3.38
C LEU A 705 18.23 8.09 -4.91
N PRO A 706 17.45 8.87 -5.69
CA PRO A 706 17.69 9.04 -7.12
C PRO A 706 19.05 9.68 -7.47
N GLN A 707 19.60 10.51 -6.58
CA GLN A 707 20.93 11.13 -6.77
C GLN A 707 22.10 10.17 -6.47
N GLY A 708 21.82 8.90 -6.15
CA GLY A 708 22.82 7.88 -5.87
C GLY A 708 23.19 7.75 -4.40
N TYR A 709 22.57 8.51 -3.48
CA TYR A 709 22.78 8.33 -2.05
C TYR A 709 22.30 6.94 -1.60
N ARG A 710 23.06 6.27 -0.74
CA ARG A 710 22.75 4.94 -0.18
C ARG A 710 23.11 4.92 1.31
N LEU A 711 22.62 3.91 2.03
CA LEU A 711 23.02 3.68 3.43
C LEU A 711 24.54 3.53 3.50
N GLU A 712 25.14 4.18 4.49
CA GLU A 712 26.58 4.09 4.72
C GLU A 712 26.97 2.69 5.23
N LYS A 713 28.21 2.29 4.93
CA LYS A 713 28.78 1.04 5.40
C LYS A 713 28.87 1.06 6.94
N PRO A 714 28.22 0.13 7.66
CA PRO A 714 28.41 0.02 9.11
C PRO A 714 29.87 -0.22 9.45
N LEU A 715 30.38 0.40 10.52
CA LEU A 715 31.79 0.28 10.93
C LEU A 715 32.19 -1.16 11.27
N ASN A 716 31.22 -1.97 11.69
CA ASN A 716 31.38 -3.39 11.99
C ASN A 716 31.20 -4.32 10.78
N CYS A 717 31.05 -3.79 9.56
CA CYS A 717 30.75 -4.58 8.36
C CYS A 717 32.02 -4.83 7.52
N ASP A 718 32.18 -6.04 7.00
CA ASP A 718 33.17 -6.35 5.97
C ASP A 718 32.76 -5.79 4.59
N ASP A 719 33.74 -5.52 3.72
CA ASP A 719 33.46 -4.98 2.37
C ASP A 719 32.58 -5.92 1.55
N GLU A 720 32.76 -7.24 1.65
CA GLU A 720 32.00 -8.19 0.83
C GLU A 720 30.50 -8.18 1.16
N VAL A 721 30.14 -8.01 2.43
CA VAL A 721 28.73 -7.92 2.86
C VAL A 721 28.14 -6.59 2.41
N TYR A 722 28.89 -5.49 2.54
CA TYR A 722 28.43 -4.19 2.07
C TYR A 722 28.31 -4.11 0.55
N ASP A 723 29.20 -4.75 -0.20
CA ASP A 723 29.09 -4.88 -1.64
C ASP A 723 27.83 -5.64 -2.06
N LEU A 724 27.44 -6.67 -1.30
CA LEU A 724 26.16 -7.36 -1.50
C LEU A 724 24.96 -6.41 -1.25
N MET A 725 25.00 -5.58 -0.20
CA MET A 725 23.98 -4.55 0.03
C MET A 725 23.92 -3.55 -1.13
N ARG A 726 25.08 -3.05 -1.60
CA ARG A 726 25.19 -2.10 -2.70
C ARG A 726 24.67 -2.67 -4.03
N GLN A 727 24.87 -3.96 -4.27
CA GLN A 727 24.28 -4.67 -5.41
C GLN A 727 22.74 -4.70 -5.34
N CYS A 728 22.17 -4.91 -4.14
CA CYS A 728 20.73 -4.88 -3.94
C CYS A 728 20.13 -3.48 -4.18
N TRP A 729 20.89 -2.40 -3.95
CA TRP A 729 20.44 -1.02 -4.14
C TRP A 729 20.87 -0.38 -5.47
N ARG A 730 21.19 -1.18 -6.50
CA ARG A 730 21.42 -0.64 -7.85
C ARG A 730 20.16 0.10 -8.33
N GLU A 731 20.38 1.25 -8.98
CA GLU A 731 19.30 2.12 -9.45
C GLU A 731 18.38 1.36 -10.41
N LYS A 732 18.97 0.74 -11.43
CA LYS A 732 18.26 -0.08 -12.41
C LYS A 732 17.81 -1.41 -11.78
N PRO A 733 16.49 -1.69 -11.71
CA PRO A 733 15.99 -2.89 -11.03
C PRO A 733 16.53 -4.21 -11.62
N TYR A 734 16.72 -4.26 -12.94
CA TYR A 734 17.20 -5.45 -13.65
C TYR A 734 18.69 -5.75 -13.45
N GLU A 735 19.47 -4.83 -12.86
CA GLU A 735 20.88 -5.07 -12.53
C GLU A 735 21.06 -5.62 -11.10
N ARG A 736 19.98 -5.68 -10.30
CA ARG A 736 20.01 -6.20 -8.93
C ARG A 736 20.12 -7.74 -8.95
N PRO A 737 20.78 -8.36 -7.96
CA PRO A 737 20.90 -9.81 -7.89
C PRO A 737 19.53 -10.44 -7.56
N SER A 738 19.30 -11.64 -8.08
CA SER A 738 18.18 -12.49 -7.63
C SER A 738 18.41 -13.01 -6.20
N PHE A 739 17.35 -13.39 -5.50
CA PHE A 739 17.45 -14.01 -4.17
C PHE A 739 18.31 -15.28 -4.16
N ALA A 740 18.27 -16.09 -5.21
CA ALA A 740 19.16 -17.23 -5.39
C ALA A 740 20.64 -16.82 -5.41
N GLN A 741 21.00 -15.75 -6.13
CA GLN A 741 22.38 -15.24 -6.18
C GLN A 741 22.83 -14.64 -4.83
N ILE A 742 21.93 -13.96 -4.13
CA ILE A 742 22.15 -13.46 -2.77
C ILE A 742 22.45 -14.64 -1.82
N LEU A 743 21.62 -15.68 -1.86
CA LEU A 743 21.76 -16.87 -1.03
C LEU A 743 23.09 -17.59 -1.29
N VAL A 744 23.50 -17.74 -2.56
CA VAL A 744 24.81 -18.31 -2.93
C VAL A 744 25.95 -17.48 -2.33
N SER A 745 25.86 -16.14 -2.40
CA SER A 745 26.88 -15.25 -1.85
C SER A 745 26.99 -15.40 -0.33
N LEU A 746 25.87 -15.46 0.38
CA LEU A 746 25.84 -15.64 1.83
C LEU A 746 26.32 -17.01 2.27
N ASN A 747 25.95 -18.08 1.56
CA ASN A 747 26.41 -19.43 1.88
C ASN A 747 27.93 -19.54 1.71
N ARG A 748 28.51 -18.94 0.67
CA ARG A 748 29.97 -18.86 0.53
C ARG A 748 30.60 -18.16 1.75
N MET A 749 30.05 -17.02 2.17
CA MET A 749 30.54 -16.32 3.36
C MET A 749 30.39 -17.15 4.64
N LEU A 750 29.33 -17.96 4.76
CA LEU A 750 29.10 -18.85 5.90
C LEU A 750 30.06 -20.06 5.93
N GLU A 751 30.59 -20.49 4.78
CA GLU A 751 31.55 -21.59 4.67
C GLU A 751 32.99 -21.14 4.97
N GLU A 752 33.28 -19.85 4.82
CA GLU A 752 34.59 -19.27 5.12
C GLU A 752 34.80 -19.07 6.63
N ARG A 753 36.05 -19.24 7.10
CA ARG A 753 36.42 -18.97 8.50
C ARG A 753 36.64 -17.49 8.81
N LYS A 754 36.29 -16.60 7.87
CA LYS A 754 36.43 -15.15 7.98
C LYS A 754 35.28 -14.58 8.80
N THR A 755 35.57 -13.63 9.69
CA THR A 755 34.54 -12.86 10.39
C THR A 755 34.08 -11.70 9.50
N TYR A 756 32.81 -11.69 9.10
CA TYR A 756 32.24 -10.68 8.20
C TYR A 756 31.51 -9.54 8.93
N VAL A 757 31.05 -9.79 10.15
CA VAL A 757 30.45 -8.77 11.03
C VAL A 757 31.23 -8.74 12.33
N ASN A 758 31.95 -7.65 12.55
CA ASN A 758 32.78 -7.47 13.74
C ASN A 758 31.95 -7.07 14.96
N THR A 759 31.78 -7.98 15.91
CA THR A 759 31.06 -7.70 17.16
C THR A 759 32.00 -7.39 18.34
N THR A 760 33.29 -7.12 18.11
CA THR A 760 34.22 -6.73 19.18
C THR A 760 34.07 -5.26 19.56
N LEU A 761 34.16 -4.95 20.85
CA LEU A 761 34.25 -3.57 21.32
C LEU A 761 35.63 -2.97 21.04
N TYR A 762 35.67 -1.68 20.70
CA TYR A 762 36.88 -0.89 20.50
C TYR A 762 36.70 0.54 21.03
N GLU A 763 37.81 1.28 21.17
CA GLU A 763 37.80 2.65 21.68
C GLU A 763 36.98 3.56 20.75
N LYS A 764 35.87 4.13 21.26
CA LYS A 764 34.84 4.89 20.52
C LYS A 764 33.85 4.07 19.69
N PHE A 765 33.62 2.80 20.04
CA PHE A 765 32.52 2.03 19.47
C PHE A 765 31.17 2.74 19.69
N THR A 766 30.35 2.81 18.64
CA THR A 766 28.96 3.28 18.70
C THR A 766 28.07 2.39 17.84
N TYR A 767 26.85 2.10 18.33
CA TYR A 767 25.85 1.45 17.49
C TYR A 767 25.27 2.42 16.46
N ALA A 768 24.70 1.86 15.40
CA ALA A 768 23.80 2.63 14.55
C ALA A 768 22.61 3.16 15.37
N GLY A 769 22.28 4.43 15.15
CA GLY A 769 21.22 5.13 15.87
C GLY A 769 19.85 4.48 15.73
N ILE A 770 19.04 4.61 16.77
CA ILE A 770 17.62 4.23 16.78
C ILE A 770 16.82 5.51 16.91
N ASP A 771 15.93 5.77 15.94
CA ASP A 771 15.00 6.89 15.93
C ASP A 771 13.58 6.37 16.18
N CYS A 772 13.19 6.34 17.46
CA CYS A 772 11.87 5.87 17.88
C CYS A 772 10.73 6.70 17.27
N SER A 773 10.97 8.00 17.00
CA SER A 773 9.95 8.88 16.41
C SER A 773 9.66 8.54 14.95
N ALA A 774 10.69 8.11 14.22
CA ALA A 774 10.55 7.63 12.85
C ALA A 774 9.88 6.24 12.76
N GLU A 775 9.93 5.45 13.83
CA GLU A 775 9.34 4.09 13.89
C GLU A 775 7.88 4.10 14.31
N GLU A 776 7.46 5.03 15.17
CA GLU A 776 6.05 5.24 15.50
C GLU A 776 5.25 5.88 14.34
N ALA A 777 5.96 6.55 13.41
CA ALA A 777 5.37 7.17 12.22
C ALA A 777 5.24 6.21 11.01
N ALA A 778 5.85 5.02 11.06
CA ALA A 778 5.95 4.08 9.94
C ALA A 778 4.73 3.15 9.79
#